data_AF-A0A318QI25-F1
#
_entry.id   AF-A0A318QI25-F1
#
_cell.length_a   1.000
_cell.length_b   1.000
_cell.length_c   1.000
_cell.angle_alpha   90.00
_cell.angle_beta   90.00
_cell.angle_gamma   90.00
#
_symmetry.space_group_name_H-M   'P 1'
#
loop_
_entity.id
_entity.type
_entity.pdbx_description
1 polymer ?
#
loop_
_entity_poly.entity_id
_entity_poly.type
_entity_poly.pdbx_seq_one_letter_code
_entity_poly.pdbx_strand_id
1 'polypeptide(L)'
;MPLRVPPSRRLADTRAASRPVLVAVMVAIGGTNGVAWAAASAPSDAATHAGPATGPGTRARAGQAHGSQAHGSQAHGQQTHGQQANPPAPATTHEHISVTGMHPHGHQPGGGLLREEKAAKSLSTIGTDFMDKQAPSATAFDMVAMLPGANVATSDPLGFSPETNINVRGMGGDSIGYLLEGMPLNDIAYYNGYPGQFADTENYETVSLAQGSADLDAPVLNAAGGLMEMTFRDPSEHAGGFADVSYGSYNTNREFLRLETGNIGHTGIRGFVSYSHGYTDNWRGPGHDERQHIDFKFLREWGDDNRISVIGTWNSMVASYYPLVDKADWGRAGPFGAADNLARTYDTNDAAGGADYWKLYRQPERIFYVAAPARFNLTHGLRLKMTPYAQWSYGNDPSGTTLADAGMYAEGQATPRGVPGVDDIVRANWTQNSYRAGVNATLDWHIANHDLVLGAWYDYSDDNEKQPFTAVNAQGDAADIWVDRISRTILTPDGRQLQAGGFHSIAQTNALYVGDRMTFLHKRLHLEVGFKDVMLDRHGSTTDAAWDQTNVGTNTSIPLPRMAISYQITPRHQVFFNTTTSFRTPDESALFTTYSPITGSLDPNRVKNQYSVSEELGYRYSGTWLMGGVTLFNYDFTNREIQTTIDVNNATVASTLNGGGQTSRGVDVEIGTRPWHHWSPYLSGEYLHATIDDDISVGGDLLATRGRTAVNSPTLQASAGISYDDGHFFGMASVKYVGHQYATFTNDERLSDHATGNLAFGYRMDSHYFLSRPEFRMNFINITNQHYLSGVAAPTFNAHDTTGVHGTTIAGQAPTYYVGGGLAVLFTASTGF
;
A
#
# COMPACT_ATOMS: atom_id res chain seq x y z
N MET A 1 6.70 8.85 -57.90
CA MET A 1 7.75 8.04 -58.56
C MET A 1 8.68 7.51 -57.45
N PRO A 2 9.11 6.24 -57.46
CA PRO A 2 8.99 5.41 -56.26
C PRO A 2 10.24 4.56 -55.89
N LEU A 3 10.04 3.55 -55.02
CA LEU A 3 10.91 2.39 -54.71
C LEU A 3 12.02 2.65 -53.66
N ARG A 4 12.44 1.69 -52.83
CA ARG A 4 12.40 0.22 -53.03
C ARG A 4 12.47 -0.57 -51.70
N VAL A 5 11.66 -1.64 -51.58
CA VAL A 5 11.82 -2.77 -50.64
C VAL A 5 12.13 -4.02 -51.48
N PRO A 6 13.14 -4.84 -51.15
CA PRO A 6 12.92 -6.30 -50.90
C PRO A 6 14.02 -7.00 -50.05
N PRO A 7 13.97 -8.33 -49.81
CA PRO A 7 12.83 -9.24 -49.63
C PRO A 7 12.93 -10.14 -48.37
N SER A 8 11.81 -10.80 -48.06
CA SER A 8 11.72 -11.96 -47.16
C SER A 8 12.26 -13.26 -47.79
N ARG A 9 12.64 -14.24 -46.95
CA ARG A 9 12.78 -15.67 -47.33
C ARG A 9 11.87 -16.54 -46.46
N ARG A 10 11.27 -17.56 -47.07
CA ARG A 10 10.49 -18.64 -46.43
C ARG A 10 11.24 -19.98 -46.54
N LEU A 11 10.69 -20.99 -45.88
CA LEU A 11 11.00 -22.44 -45.92
C LEU A 11 12.16 -22.85 -44.99
N ALA A 12 12.13 -24.02 -44.33
CA ALA A 12 11.26 -25.19 -44.56
C ALA A 12 10.84 -25.91 -43.25
N ASP A 13 9.74 -26.67 -43.34
CA ASP A 13 9.40 -27.75 -42.40
C ASP A 13 10.46 -28.87 -42.42
N THR A 14 10.75 -29.45 -41.24
CA THR A 14 11.24 -30.83 -41.16
C THR A 14 10.74 -31.52 -39.89
N ARG A 15 9.79 -32.46 -40.03
CA ARG A 15 9.50 -33.45 -38.99
C ARG A 15 10.61 -34.51 -38.98
N ALA A 16 11.10 -34.88 -37.79
CA ALA A 16 11.81 -36.14 -37.58
C ALA A 16 11.39 -36.73 -36.23
N ALA A 17 11.10 -38.03 -36.20
CA ALA A 17 10.66 -38.75 -35.02
C ALA A 17 11.60 -39.93 -34.72
N SER A 18 12.01 -40.06 -33.46
CA SER A 18 12.59 -41.28 -32.86
C SER A 18 12.71 -41.03 -31.35
N ARG A 19 11.87 -41.67 -30.53
CA ARG A 19 12.02 -43.01 -29.90
C ARG A 19 12.76 -42.96 -28.55
N PRO A 20 12.23 -43.62 -27.50
CA PRO A 20 12.74 -43.49 -26.14
C PRO A 20 13.98 -44.36 -25.90
N VAL A 21 14.84 -43.91 -24.98
CA VAL A 21 15.90 -44.72 -24.39
C VAL A 21 15.56 -44.95 -22.91
N LEU A 22 15.46 -46.22 -22.54
CA LEU A 22 15.32 -46.66 -21.16
C LEU A 22 16.70 -46.60 -20.48
N VAL A 23 16.83 -45.86 -19.38
CA VAL A 23 17.93 -46.05 -18.42
C VAL A 23 17.33 -46.06 -17.02
N ALA A 24 17.48 -47.18 -16.33
CA ALA A 24 17.20 -47.30 -14.91
C ALA A 24 18.53 -47.27 -14.14
N VAL A 25 18.63 -46.40 -13.14
CA VAL A 25 19.69 -46.47 -12.12
C VAL A 25 19.04 -46.26 -10.76
N MET A 26 19.14 -47.28 -9.90
CA MET A 26 18.96 -47.13 -8.45
C MET A 26 20.23 -46.50 -7.86
N VAL A 27 20.10 -45.47 -7.03
CA VAL A 27 20.94 -45.31 -5.83
C VAL A 27 20.03 -44.80 -4.71
N ALA A 28 20.10 -45.45 -3.56
CA ALA A 28 19.49 -44.97 -2.32
C ALA A 28 20.56 -44.26 -1.47
N ILE A 29 20.13 -43.31 -0.64
CA ILE A 29 20.50 -43.12 0.77
C ILE A 29 19.71 -41.90 1.27
N GLY A 30 19.06 -42.03 2.42
CA GLY A 30 18.43 -40.91 3.13
C GLY A 30 19.20 -40.56 4.40
N GLY A 31 19.07 -39.31 4.84
CA GLY A 31 19.37 -38.85 6.20
C GLY A 31 18.16 -38.07 6.72
N THR A 32 17.25 -38.70 7.46
CA THR A 32 17.24 -38.79 8.94
C THR A 32 16.83 -37.49 9.64
N ASN A 33 15.53 -37.39 9.93
CA ASN A 33 14.91 -36.37 10.77
C ASN A 33 15.45 -36.39 12.21
N GLY A 34 15.67 -35.22 12.80
CA GLY A 34 15.94 -35.05 14.23
C GLY A 34 14.64 -34.91 15.02
N VAL A 35 14.23 -35.96 15.75
CA VAL A 35 13.07 -35.94 16.65
C VAL A 35 13.53 -35.77 18.10
N ALA A 36 13.09 -34.71 18.78
CA ALA A 36 13.33 -34.52 20.21
C ALA A 36 12.07 -34.86 21.03
N TRP A 37 12.26 -35.61 22.13
CA TRP A 37 11.17 -36.18 22.92
C TRP A 37 10.62 -35.22 23.98
N ALA A 38 9.30 -35.25 24.17
CA ALA A 38 8.63 -34.59 25.28
C ALA A 38 8.80 -35.37 26.60
N ALA A 39 9.02 -34.64 27.70
CA ALA A 39 8.94 -35.16 29.06
C ALA A 39 7.68 -34.63 29.75
N ALA A 40 6.89 -35.53 30.33
CA ALA A 40 5.59 -35.21 30.91
C ALA A 40 5.68 -34.88 32.41
N SER A 41 4.86 -33.92 32.88
CA SER A 41 4.53 -33.75 34.30
C SER A 41 3.10 -33.24 34.49
N ALA A 42 2.20 -34.14 34.90
CA ALA A 42 0.95 -33.85 35.63
C ALA A 42 1.25 -33.95 37.16
N PRO A 43 0.35 -33.58 38.12
CA PRO A 43 -1.12 -33.42 38.06
C PRO A 43 -1.58 -32.05 38.65
N SER A 44 -2.82 -31.72 39.09
CA SER A 44 -4.05 -32.47 39.41
C SER A 44 -5.31 -31.57 39.46
N ASP A 45 -6.43 -32.11 38.96
CA ASP A 45 -7.82 -32.11 39.47
C ASP A 45 -8.59 -30.90 40.09
N ALA A 46 -9.91 -30.92 39.76
CA ALA A 46 -11.10 -30.51 40.55
C ALA A 46 -11.44 -29.00 40.64
N ALA A 47 -12.68 -28.50 40.47
CA ALA A 47 -14.00 -29.10 40.54
C ALA A 47 -15.09 -28.20 39.89
N THR A 48 -16.23 -28.81 39.54
CA THR A 48 -17.49 -28.15 39.10
C THR A 48 -18.34 -27.62 40.26
N HIS A 49 -19.10 -26.52 40.05
CA HIS A 49 -20.51 -26.30 40.44
C HIS A 49 -20.92 -24.88 39.95
N ALA A 50 -21.95 -24.66 39.12
CA ALA A 50 -23.38 -24.98 39.18
C ALA A 50 -24.23 -23.99 40.03
N GLY A 51 -24.95 -23.09 39.35
CA GLY A 51 -26.34 -22.76 39.73
C GLY A 51 -26.67 -21.30 40.12
N PRO A 52 -27.94 -20.86 39.96
CA PRO A 52 -28.28 -19.44 39.80
C PRO A 52 -29.30 -18.89 40.83
N ALA A 53 -29.53 -17.56 40.88
CA ALA A 53 -30.82 -16.97 41.30
C ALA A 53 -30.98 -15.45 41.02
N THR A 54 -31.95 -15.12 40.15
CA THR A 54 -33.00 -14.08 40.28
C THR A 54 -32.85 -12.84 41.20
N GLY A 55 -33.28 -11.68 40.68
CA GLY A 55 -34.43 -10.97 41.30
C GLY A 55 -34.35 -9.43 41.43
N PRO A 56 -35.48 -8.67 41.37
CA PRO A 56 -35.45 -7.24 40.98
C PRO A 56 -36.17 -6.24 41.92
N GLY A 57 -35.94 -4.94 41.69
CA GLY A 57 -36.84 -3.83 42.11
C GLY A 57 -36.36 -2.49 41.51
N THR A 58 -37.12 -1.58 40.87
CA THR A 58 -38.51 -1.05 40.90
C THR A 58 -38.66 0.35 41.54
N ARG A 59 -38.94 1.36 40.68
CA ARG A 59 -39.63 2.66 40.96
C ARG A 59 -38.82 3.69 41.82
N ALA A 60 -39.09 5.01 41.84
CA ALA A 60 -40.22 5.80 41.29
C ALA A 60 -39.87 7.30 40.99
N ARG A 61 -40.59 7.87 40.01
CA ARG A 61 -41.30 9.20 40.00
C ARG A 61 -40.63 10.56 40.33
N ALA A 62 -40.53 11.40 39.29
CA ALA A 62 -41.41 12.55 38.93
C ALA A 62 -41.59 13.84 39.81
N GLY A 63 -41.49 14.99 39.12
CA GLY A 63 -42.05 16.34 39.39
C GLY A 63 -41.45 17.32 38.36
N GLN A 64 -42.13 18.07 37.47
CA GLN A 64 -43.19 19.11 37.59
C GLN A 64 -42.79 20.32 38.49
N ALA A 65 -43.02 21.61 38.15
CA ALA A 65 -43.44 22.30 36.91
C ALA A 65 -43.34 23.86 37.09
N HIS A 66 -43.62 24.67 36.04
CA HIS A 66 -43.73 26.17 36.00
C HIS A 66 -42.40 26.96 36.18
N GLY A 67 -42.18 28.22 35.75
CA GLY A 67 -42.94 29.25 35.00
C GLY A 67 -42.43 30.67 35.41
N SER A 68 -42.56 31.80 34.67
CA SER A 68 -43.01 32.15 33.30
C SER A 68 -42.79 33.67 33.02
N GLN A 69 -42.99 34.17 31.78
CA GLN A 69 -42.94 35.60 31.32
C GLN A 69 -41.51 36.20 31.18
N ALA A 70 -41.10 37.05 30.21
CA ALA A 70 -41.67 37.89 29.13
C ALA A 70 -41.51 39.41 29.36
N HIS A 71 -40.77 40.09 28.47
CA HIS A 71 -40.81 41.54 28.20
C HIS A 71 -40.15 41.84 26.83
N GLY A 72 -40.52 42.95 26.19
CA GLY A 72 -39.91 43.39 24.94
C GLY A 72 -40.14 44.88 24.63
N SER A 73 -39.46 45.38 23.59
CA SER A 73 -39.63 46.70 22.95
C SER A 73 -38.79 46.68 21.65
N GLN A 74 -39.40 46.85 20.47
CA GLN A 74 -39.45 48.12 19.70
C GLN A 74 -38.08 48.79 19.51
N ALA A 75 -37.52 49.12 18.34
CA ALA A 75 -37.93 49.28 16.93
C ALA A 75 -37.53 50.69 16.45
N HIS A 76 -36.64 50.77 15.46
CA HIS A 76 -36.47 51.92 14.57
C HIS A 76 -36.02 51.41 13.20
N GLY A 77 -36.52 52.02 12.12
CA GLY A 77 -36.17 51.65 10.76
C GLY A 77 -35.73 52.86 9.94
N GLN A 78 -34.99 52.60 8.87
CA GLN A 78 -34.73 53.56 7.79
C GLN A 78 -34.60 52.83 6.45
N GLN A 79 -34.94 53.52 5.37
CA GLN A 79 -35.27 52.89 4.08
C GLN A 79 -34.10 52.87 3.08
N THR A 80 -33.98 51.72 2.41
CA THR A 80 -33.63 51.52 0.99
C THR A 80 -32.54 52.37 0.32
N HIS A 81 -31.52 51.68 -0.19
CA HIS A 81 -31.15 51.80 -1.61
C HIS A 81 -30.98 50.41 -2.22
N GLY A 82 -31.58 50.17 -3.39
CA GLY A 82 -31.53 48.87 -4.04
C GLY A 82 -30.34 48.74 -4.99
N GLN A 83 -29.68 47.58 -4.94
CA GLN A 83 -28.86 47.07 -6.03
C GLN A 83 -29.42 45.71 -6.44
N GLN A 84 -29.47 45.45 -7.75
CA GLN A 84 -29.96 44.19 -8.30
C GLN A 84 -29.01 43.06 -7.89
N ALA A 85 -29.51 42.07 -7.16
CA ALA A 85 -28.77 40.85 -6.90
C ALA A 85 -28.68 40.04 -8.19
N ASN A 86 -27.49 39.98 -8.78
CA ASN A 86 -27.19 38.97 -9.80
C ASN A 86 -27.35 37.58 -9.16
N PRO A 87 -27.95 36.60 -9.86
CA PRO A 87 -28.06 35.24 -9.34
C PRO A 87 -26.65 34.63 -9.14
N PRO A 88 -26.42 33.82 -8.10
CA PRO A 88 -25.14 33.13 -7.92
C PRO A 88 -24.83 32.25 -9.13
N ALA A 89 -23.58 32.33 -9.62
CA ALA A 89 -23.12 31.44 -10.68
C ALA A 89 -23.22 29.97 -10.22
N PRO A 90 -23.59 29.01 -11.09
CA PRO A 90 -23.82 27.64 -10.64
C PRO A 90 -22.49 26.95 -10.31
N ALA A 91 -22.35 26.45 -9.08
CA ALA A 91 -21.22 25.60 -8.72
C ALA A 91 -21.12 24.41 -9.70
N THR A 92 -19.96 24.27 -10.33
CA THR A 92 -19.51 23.06 -11.02
C THR A 92 -18.94 22.12 -9.97
N THR A 93 -19.52 20.92 -9.85
CA THR A 93 -19.06 19.91 -8.89
C THR A 93 -17.80 19.24 -9.40
N HIS A 94 -16.67 19.91 -9.20
CA HIS A 94 -15.44 19.23 -8.79
C HIS A 94 -15.35 19.33 -7.27
N GLU A 95 -14.56 18.45 -6.67
CA GLU A 95 -14.19 18.61 -5.27
C GLU A 95 -13.32 19.85 -5.13
N HIS A 96 -13.96 20.92 -4.69
CA HIS A 96 -13.32 22.21 -4.52
C HIS A 96 -12.59 22.22 -3.17
N ILE A 97 -11.36 21.68 -3.15
CA ILE A 97 -10.44 21.84 -2.01
C ILE A 97 -10.06 23.32 -1.92
N SER A 98 -10.88 24.08 -1.20
CA SER A 98 -10.64 25.48 -0.85
C SER A 98 -9.72 25.53 0.37
N VAL A 99 -8.41 25.48 0.18
CA VAL A 99 -7.47 25.65 1.30
C VAL A 99 -7.40 27.13 1.68
N THR A 100 -8.09 27.49 2.77
CA THR A 100 -8.01 28.81 3.40
C THR A 100 -7.99 28.69 4.93
N GLY A 101 -6.82 28.93 5.51
CA GLY A 101 -6.62 29.10 6.96
C GLY A 101 -6.53 27.81 7.76
N MET A 102 -6.04 27.92 9.00
CA MET A 102 -5.96 26.83 9.98
C MET A 102 -7.33 26.14 10.10
N HIS A 103 -7.37 24.84 9.79
CA HIS A 103 -8.60 24.06 9.86
C HIS A 103 -9.18 24.12 11.27
N PRO A 104 -10.51 24.35 11.42
CA PRO A 104 -11.15 24.26 12.72
C PRO A 104 -11.19 22.79 13.14
N HIS A 105 -10.21 22.38 13.95
CA HIS A 105 -10.10 21.01 14.45
C HIS A 105 -11.36 20.58 15.21
N GLY A 106 -11.70 19.29 15.13
CA GLY A 106 -12.80 18.69 15.89
C GLY A 106 -14.19 18.87 15.27
N HIS A 107 -14.26 19.21 13.98
CA HIS A 107 -15.51 19.51 13.28
C HIS A 107 -15.85 18.56 12.12
N GLN A 108 -14.92 17.71 11.70
CA GLN A 108 -15.10 16.78 10.58
C GLN A 108 -15.96 15.57 11.01
N PRO A 109 -16.83 15.05 10.12
CA PRO A 109 -17.62 13.85 10.39
C PRO A 109 -16.75 12.63 10.73
N GLY A 110 -17.25 11.76 11.61
CA GLY A 110 -16.51 10.57 12.07
C GLY A 110 -15.20 10.89 12.80
N GLY A 111 -14.95 12.15 13.18
CA GLY A 111 -13.67 12.59 13.73
C GLY A 111 -12.57 12.71 12.68
N GLY A 112 -12.93 12.95 11.41
CA GLY A 112 -12.00 13.01 10.27
C GLY A 112 -12.01 11.75 9.39
N LEU A 113 -12.65 10.66 9.83
CA LEU A 113 -12.79 9.42 9.06
C LEU A 113 -13.88 9.47 7.96
N LEU A 114 -14.69 10.53 7.90
CA LEU A 114 -15.79 10.65 6.93
C LEU A 114 -15.89 12.04 6.31
N ARG A 115 -16.14 12.08 5.00
CA ARG A 115 -16.42 13.30 4.23
C ARG A 115 -17.72 13.16 3.42
N GLU A 116 -18.26 14.28 2.92
CA GLU A 116 -19.47 14.25 2.08
C GLU A 116 -19.12 13.92 0.63
N GLU A 117 -19.20 12.63 0.29
CA GLU A 117 -18.86 12.12 -1.03
C GLU A 117 -20.05 12.18 -2.00
N LYS A 118 -19.78 12.62 -3.23
CA LYS A 118 -20.78 12.75 -4.33
C LYS A 118 -20.45 11.94 -5.57
N ALA A 119 -19.21 11.46 -5.70
CA ALA A 119 -18.77 10.61 -6.80
C ALA A 119 -19.63 9.33 -6.89
N ALA A 120 -19.90 8.85 -8.11
CA ALA A 120 -20.73 7.68 -8.36
C ALA A 120 -20.00 6.33 -8.14
N LYS A 121 -19.04 6.29 -7.20
CA LYS A 121 -18.18 5.14 -6.87
C LYS A 121 -18.00 4.99 -5.35
N SER A 122 -17.61 3.81 -4.87
CA SER A 122 -17.04 3.66 -3.53
C SER A 122 -15.82 4.57 -3.37
N LEU A 123 -15.85 5.38 -2.32
CA LEU A 123 -14.83 6.35 -1.97
C LEU A 123 -15.03 6.71 -0.51
N SER A 124 -13.97 6.62 0.28
CA SER A 124 -13.89 7.12 1.65
C SER A 124 -12.65 8.02 1.76
N THR A 125 -12.80 9.20 2.36
CA THR A 125 -11.74 10.22 2.43
C THR A 125 -11.45 10.59 3.87
N ILE A 126 -10.20 10.41 4.28
CA ILE A 126 -9.65 10.78 5.58
C ILE A 126 -9.20 12.24 5.54
N GLY A 127 -9.60 13.00 6.56
CA GLY A 127 -9.24 14.39 6.77
C GLY A 127 -8.38 14.62 8.01
N THR A 128 -7.87 15.84 8.11
CA THR A 128 -6.92 16.30 9.14
C THR A 128 -7.35 16.03 10.59
N ASP A 129 -8.64 16.03 10.92
CA ASP A 129 -9.10 15.78 12.31
C ASP A 129 -8.72 14.39 12.83
N PHE A 130 -8.61 13.40 11.94
CA PHE A 130 -8.16 12.05 12.28
C PHE A 130 -6.64 11.98 12.28
N MET A 131 -6.02 12.50 11.21
CA MET A 131 -4.56 12.43 11.01
C MET A 131 -3.80 13.14 12.14
N ASP A 132 -4.23 14.35 12.53
CA ASP A 132 -3.61 15.13 13.59
C ASP A 132 -3.66 14.43 14.97
N LYS A 133 -4.52 13.41 15.15
CA LYS A 133 -4.64 12.62 16.39
C LYS A 133 -3.82 11.32 16.38
N GLN A 134 -3.29 10.89 15.24
CA GLN A 134 -2.49 9.64 15.15
C GLN A 134 -1.07 9.83 15.71
N ALA A 135 -0.30 8.74 15.77
CA ALA A 135 1.13 8.85 16.04
C ALA A 135 1.83 9.59 14.87
N PRO A 136 2.80 10.49 15.12
CA PRO A 136 3.54 11.17 14.05
C PRO A 136 4.34 10.24 13.11
N SER A 137 4.59 8.98 13.52
CA SER A 137 5.20 7.96 12.65
C SER A 137 4.18 7.14 11.84
N ALA A 138 2.87 7.33 12.07
CA ALA A 138 1.84 6.61 11.34
C ALA A 138 1.88 6.97 9.85
N THR A 139 1.64 5.98 9.01
CA THR A 139 1.82 6.05 7.56
C THR A 139 0.51 6.29 6.81
N ALA A 140 0.58 6.52 5.49
CA ALA A 140 -0.61 6.59 4.64
C ALA A 140 -1.49 5.32 4.69
N PHE A 141 -0.91 4.14 4.96
CA PHE A 141 -1.69 2.90 5.10
C PHE A 141 -2.44 2.88 6.45
N ASP A 142 -1.80 3.32 7.54
CA ASP A 142 -2.44 3.44 8.86
C ASP A 142 -3.62 4.41 8.82
N MET A 143 -3.57 5.46 7.99
CA MET A 143 -4.69 6.39 7.80
C MET A 143 -5.95 5.69 7.28
N VAL A 144 -5.81 4.69 6.41
CA VAL A 144 -6.93 3.98 5.79
C VAL A 144 -7.31 2.67 6.49
N ALA A 145 -6.54 2.20 7.48
CA ALA A 145 -6.74 0.90 8.14
C ALA A 145 -8.14 0.74 8.79
N MET A 146 -8.79 1.84 9.17
CA MET A 146 -10.15 1.83 9.70
C MET A 146 -11.26 1.76 8.64
N LEU A 147 -10.97 1.99 7.36
CA LEU A 147 -11.98 2.03 6.29
C LEU A 147 -12.59 0.64 5.99
N PRO A 148 -13.76 0.58 5.34
CA PRO A 148 -14.30 -0.66 4.78
C PRO A 148 -13.30 -1.32 3.83
N GLY A 149 -13.17 -2.64 3.94
CA GLY A 149 -12.34 -3.50 3.09
C GLY A 149 -10.82 -3.40 3.25
N ALA A 150 -10.30 -2.31 3.82
CA ALA A 150 -8.86 -2.14 4.03
C ALA A 150 -8.35 -2.99 5.21
N ASN A 151 -7.37 -3.85 4.96
CA ASN A 151 -6.62 -4.61 5.96
C ASN A 151 -5.12 -4.30 5.81
N VAL A 152 -4.50 -3.68 6.82
CA VAL A 152 -3.06 -3.35 6.82
C VAL A 152 -2.32 -4.39 7.67
N ALA A 153 -1.44 -5.14 7.01
CA ALA A 153 -0.56 -6.10 7.64
C ALA A 153 0.85 -5.52 7.69
N THR A 154 1.31 -5.13 8.89
CA THR A 154 2.67 -4.63 9.13
C THR A 154 3.42 -5.55 10.09
N SER A 155 4.75 -5.56 9.98
CA SER A 155 5.66 -6.27 10.88
C SER A 155 6.15 -5.42 12.06
N ASP A 156 5.86 -4.12 12.09
CA ASP A 156 6.22 -3.20 13.18
C ASP A 156 5.02 -2.34 13.65
N PRO A 157 5.03 -1.81 14.89
CA PRO A 157 3.92 -1.01 15.40
C PRO A 157 4.05 0.50 15.11
N LEU A 158 5.08 0.95 14.38
CA LEU A 158 5.44 2.37 14.26
C LEU A 158 5.57 2.88 12.82
N GLY A 159 5.44 2.02 11.80
CA GLY A 159 5.47 2.42 10.39
C GLY A 159 6.87 2.47 9.77
N PHE A 160 7.88 1.89 10.44
CA PHE A 160 9.27 1.87 9.98
C PHE A 160 9.65 0.57 9.24
N SER A 161 8.87 -0.51 9.31
CA SER A 161 9.21 -1.74 8.58
C SER A 161 8.79 -1.65 7.10
N PRO A 162 9.67 -2.04 6.15
CA PRO A 162 9.27 -2.24 4.76
C PRO A 162 8.44 -3.52 4.57
N GLU A 163 8.45 -4.46 5.52
CA GLU A 163 7.58 -5.65 5.57
C GLU A 163 6.14 -5.29 6.00
N THR A 164 5.49 -4.49 5.14
CA THR A 164 4.11 -4.02 5.27
C THR A 164 3.36 -4.19 3.96
N ASN A 165 2.07 -4.54 4.04
CA ASN A 165 1.19 -4.72 2.90
C ASN A 165 -0.23 -4.26 3.26
N ILE A 166 -1.00 -3.83 2.26
CA ILE A 166 -2.42 -3.48 2.41
C ILE A 166 -3.25 -4.37 1.48
N ASN A 167 -4.31 -4.99 2.00
CA ASN A 167 -5.30 -5.67 1.18
C ASN A 167 -6.61 -4.84 1.19
N VAL A 168 -7.26 -4.69 0.04
CA VAL A 168 -8.58 -4.04 -0.10
C VAL A 168 -9.52 -4.99 -0.82
N ARG A 169 -10.67 -5.35 -0.23
CA ARG A 169 -11.66 -6.28 -0.82
C ARG A 169 -11.06 -7.61 -1.34
N GLY A 170 -10.00 -8.11 -0.67
CA GLY A 170 -9.28 -9.34 -1.04
C GLY A 170 -8.18 -9.19 -2.10
N MET A 171 -7.77 -7.96 -2.43
CA MET A 171 -6.72 -7.65 -3.41
C MET A 171 -5.54 -6.95 -2.72
N GLY A 172 -4.31 -7.41 -2.99
CA GLY A 172 -3.09 -6.93 -2.32
C GLY A 172 -2.64 -5.54 -2.76
N GLY A 173 -1.60 -5.01 -2.10
CA GLY A 173 -1.09 -3.64 -2.34
C GLY A 173 -0.51 -3.46 -3.75
N ASP A 174 0.03 -4.55 -4.30
CA ASP A 174 0.40 -4.74 -5.70
C ASP A 174 -0.75 -4.47 -6.69
N SER A 175 -2.00 -4.57 -6.23
CA SER A 175 -3.22 -4.34 -6.99
C SER A 175 -3.87 -2.97 -6.70
N ILE A 176 -3.22 -2.09 -5.93
CA ILE A 176 -3.68 -0.75 -5.58
C ILE A 176 -2.81 0.30 -6.26
N GLY A 177 -3.41 1.27 -6.93
CA GLY A 177 -2.67 2.46 -7.40
C GLY A 177 -2.47 3.45 -6.25
N TYR A 178 -1.26 4.00 -6.09
CA TYR A 178 -0.97 5.04 -5.10
C TYR A 178 -0.60 6.35 -5.82
N LEU A 179 -1.33 7.44 -5.56
CA LEU A 179 -1.11 8.75 -6.18
C LEU A 179 -0.82 9.84 -5.14
N LEU A 180 0.15 10.72 -5.41
CA LEU A 180 0.37 11.99 -4.71
C LEU A 180 0.15 13.16 -5.67
N GLU A 181 -0.94 13.92 -5.50
CA GLU A 181 -1.40 14.98 -6.44
C GLU A 181 -1.39 14.55 -7.93
N GLY A 182 -1.69 13.28 -8.20
CA GLY A 182 -1.72 12.70 -9.55
C GLY A 182 -0.39 12.15 -10.07
N MET A 183 0.69 12.21 -9.29
CA MET A 183 1.93 11.48 -9.56
C MET A 183 1.84 10.06 -8.97
N PRO A 184 2.15 9.00 -9.72
CA PRO A 184 2.15 7.63 -9.21
C PRO A 184 3.35 7.38 -8.26
N LEU A 185 3.10 6.67 -7.16
CA LEU A 185 4.11 6.32 -6.16
C LEU A 185 4.52 4.83 -6.18
N ASN A 186 3.75 3.97 -6.86
CA ASN A 186 4.04 2.54 -6.95
C ASN A 186 5.47 2.28 -7.44
N ASP A 187 6.09 1.24 -6.88
CA ASP A 187 7.29 0.64 -7.44
C ASP A 187 7.08 0.22 -8.91
N ILE A 188 8.17 0.24 -9.68
CA ILE A 188 8.20 0.05 -11.13
C ILE A 188 8.25 -1.45 -11.51
N ALA A 189 8.89 -2.28 -10.70
CA ALA A 189 9.07 -3.70 -10.98
C ALA A 189 7.89 -4.55 -10.50
N TYR A 190 7.42 -4.32 -9.28
CA TYR A 190 6.49 -5.16 -8.52
C TYR A 190 5.18 -4.45 -8.12
N TYR A 191 5.03 -3.18 -8.51
CA TYR A 191 3.83 -2.36 -8.30
C TYR A 191 3.39 -2.13 -6.84
N ASN A 192 4.19 -2.51 -5.86
CA ASN A 192 3.90 -2.28 -4.44
C ASN A 192 3.95 -0.79 -4.06
N GLY A 193 3.31 -0.44 -2.96
CA GLY A 193 3.49 0.84 -2.28
C GLY A 193 4.19 0.61 -0.95
N TYR A 194 5.30 1.31 -0.73
CA TYR A 194 6.07 1.24 0.52
C TYR A 194 5.76 2.48 1.37
N PRO A 195 4.83 2.41 2.34
CA PRO A 195 4.24 3.58 2.96
C PRO A 195 5.23 4.33 3.87
N GLY A 196 6.29 3.67 4.36
CA GLY A 196 7.42 4.32 5.05
C GLY A 196 8.33 5.13 4.13
N GLN A 197 8.22 4.97 2.81
CA GLN A 197 8.93 5.79 1.82
C GLN A 197 8.13 7.03 1.38
N PHE A 198 6.82 7.05 1.64
CA PHE A 198 5.94 8.15 1.26
C PHE A 198 6.14 9.37 2.19
N ALA A 199 5.50 10.48 1.82
CA ALA A 199 5.55 11.75 2.52
C ALA A 199 5.05 11.67 3.98
N ASP A 200 5.57 12.56 4.83
CA ASP A 200 5.19 12.65 6.25
C ASP A 200 3.72 13.08 6.43
N THR A 201 3.01 12.47 7.39
CA THR A 201 1.55 12.64 7.50
C THR A 201 1.12 14.04 7.97
N GLU A 202 1.99 14.80 8.62
CA GLU A 202 1.81 16.23 8.90
C GLU A 202 1.66 17.07 7.62
N ASN A 203 2.13 16.58 6.47
CA ASN A 203 2.06 17.27 5.19
C ASN A 203 0.80 16.94 4.39
N TYR A 204 0.02 15.91 4.75
CA TYR A 204 -1.21 15.55 4.04
C TYR A 204 -2.43 16.38 4.46
N GLU A 205 -3.20 16.83 3.47
CA GLU A 205 -4.53 17.43 3.63
C GLU A 205 -5.61 16.34 3.61
N THR A 206 -5.49 15.37 2.70
CA THR A 206 -6.35 14.18 2.63
C THR A 206 -5.56 12.93 2.26
N VAL A 207 -6.03 11.79 2.78
CA VAL A 207 -5.76 10.46 2.22
C VAL A 207 -7.11 9.84 1.87
N SER A 208 -7.34 9.50 0.61
CA SER A 208 -8.58 8.85 0.15
C SER A 208 -8.32 7.44 -0.33
N LEU A 209 -9.35 6.59 -0.28
CA LEU A 209 -9.35 5.26 -0.86
C LEU A 209 -10.64 5.04 -1.66
N ALA A 210 -10.50 4.87 -2.97
CA ALA A 210 -11.55 4.40 -3.86
C ALA A 210 -11.46 2.88 -4.00
N GLN A 211 -12.24 2.16 -3.21
CA GLN A 211 -12.21 0.69 -3.18
C GLN A 211 -12.61 0.12 -4.56
N GLY A 212 -11.74 -0.70 -5.16
CA GLY A 212 -11.92 -1.40 -6.45
C GLY A 212 -12.37 -0.57 -7.66
N SER A 213 -12.16 0.75 -7.63
CA SER A 213 -12.43 1.64 -8.77
C SER A 213 -11.40 2.77 -8.91
N ALA A 214 -10.48 2.63 -9.88
CA ALA A 214 -9.56 3.70 -10.28
C ALA A 214 -10.27 4.81 -11.06
N ASP A 215 -9.73 6.03 -11.15
CA ASP A 215 -10.28 7.10 -12.00
C ASP A 215 -9.89 6.99 -13.48
N LEU A 216 -10.62 7.69 -14.35
CA LEU A 216 -10.40 7.63 -15.80
C LEU A 216 -9.01 8.17 -16.19
N ASP A 217 -8.58 9.23 -15.51
CA ASP A 217 -7.28 9.87 -15.69
C ASP A 217 -6.18 9.32 -14.77
N ALA A 218 -6.42 8.27 -13.96
CA ALA A 218 -5.40 7.74 -13.05
C ALA A 218 -4.17 7.13 -13.80
N PRO A 219 -2.92 7.61 -13.58
CA PRO A 219 -1.73 7.16 -14.31
C PRO A 219 -1.06 5.93 -13.68
N VAL A 220 -1.80 4.82 -13.63
CA VAL A 220 -1.39 3.56 -12.96
C VAL A 220 -1.67 2.34 -13.83
N LEU A 221 -0.89 1.26 -13.64
CA LEU A 221 -0.95 0.02 -14.42
C LEU A 221 -1.58 -1.17 -13.67
N ASN A 222 -1.94 -0.99 -12.39
CA ASN A 222 -2.19 -2.09 -11.46
C ASN A 222 -3.44 -1.94 -10.59
N ALA A 223 -4.19 -0.83 -10.71
CA ALA A 223 -5.25 -0.42 -9.80
C ALA A 223 -6.58 -1.22 -9.88
N ALA A 224 -6.50 -2.54 -10.05
CA ALA A 224 -7.64 -3.44 -10.08
C ALA A 224 -8.37 -3.58 -8.74
N GLY A 225 -7.66 -3.37 -7.62
CA GLY A 225 -8.20 -3.38 -6.26
C GLY A 225 -8.56 -2.01 -5.70
N GLY A 226 -8.24 -0.94 -6.41
CA GLY A 226 -8.63 0.42 -6.05
C GLY A 226 -7.52 1.43 -6.26
N LEU A 227 -7.80 2.65 -5.82
CA LEU A 227 -6.90 3.80 -5.91
C LEU A 227 -6.82 4.49 -4.55
N MET A 228 -5.61 4.68 -4.04
CA MET A 228 -5.32 5.54 -2.90
C MET A 228 -4.77 6.86 -3.41
N GLU A 229 -5.37 7.99 -3.00
CA GLU A 229 -4.91 9.32 -3.39
C GLU A 229 -4.54 10.15 -2.17
N MET A 230 -3.39 10.80 -2.24
CA MET A 230 -2.84 11.68 -1.22
C MET A 230 -2.71 13.09 -1.79
N THR A 231 -3.04 14.10 -0.98
CA THR A 231 -2.90 15.51 -1.35
C THR A 231 -2.12 16.27 -0.27
N PHE A 232 -1.26 17.22 -0.66
CA PHE A 232 -0.50 18.02 0.30
C PHE A 232 -1.31 19.23 0.77
N ARG A 233 -1.22 19.54 2.07
CA ARG A 233 -1.64 20.84 2.64
C ARG A 233 -1.01 21.97 1.84
N ASP A 234 -1.82 22.86 1.27
CA ASP A 234 -1.27 24.01 0.54
C ASP A 234 -0.45 24.91 1.50
N PRO A 235 0.65 25.52 1.01
CA PRO A 235 1.44 26.43 1.82
C PRO A 235 0.61 27.57 2.41
N SER A 236 0.99 28.04 3.59
CA SER A 236 0.37 29.16 4.28
C SER A 236 0.50 30.47 3.48
N GLU A 237 -0.47 31.37 3.65
CA GLU A 237 -0.35 32.75 3.12
C GLU A 237 0.66 33.59 3.92
N HIS A 238 0.89 33.21 5.18
CA HIS A 238 1.79 33.88 6.12
C HIS A 238 3.02 33.01 6.42
N ALA A 239 4.17 33.66 6.56
CA ALA A 239 5.40 32.98 6.98
C ALA A 239 5.29 32.50 8.43
N GLY A 240 5.89 31.35 8.72
CA GLY A 240 5.81 30.69 10.02
C GLY A 240 6.31 29.26 9.91
N GLY A 241 5.82 28.36 10.77
CA GLY A 241 6.11 26.95 10.68
C GLY A 241 5.33 26.07 11.66
N PHE A 242 5.67 24.80 11.65
CA PHE A 242 5.23 23.79 12.60
C PHE A 242 6.41 22.89 12.95
N ALA A 243 6.49 22.46 14.21
CA ALA A 243 7.48 21.48 14.64
C ALA A 243 6.85 20.51 15.65
N ASP A 244 7.31 19.27 15.61
CA ASP A 244 7.05 18.28 16.65
C ASP A 244 8.31 17.47 17.00
N VAL A 245 8.30 16.96 18.23
CA VAL A 245 9.29 16.00 18.73
C VAL A 245 8.54 14.90 19.45
N SER A 246 8.89 13.66 19.14
CA SER A 246 8.28 12.46 19.70
C SER A 246 9.31 11.54 20.32
N TYR A 247 8.96 10.89 21.44
CA TYR A 247 9.79 9.88 22.12
C TYR A 247 8.92 8.78 22.74
N GLY A 248 9.38 7.52 22.77
CA GLY A 248 8.53 6.43 23.27
C GLY A 248 9.15 5.04 23.38
N SER A 249 8.29 4.02 23.21
CA SER A 249 8.65 2.59 23.15
C SER A 249 9.81 2.33 22.19
N TYR A 250 10.57 1.27 22.42
CA TYR A 250 11.64 0.81 21.52
C TYR A 250 12.68 1.90 21.22
N ASN A 251 12.97 2.77 22.20
CA ASN A 251 13.89 3.90 22.04
C ASN A 251 13.53 4.85 20.86
N THR A 252 12.25 4.87 20.46
CA THR A 252 11.80 5.67 19.34
C THR A 252 12.05 7.14 19.63
N ASN A 253 12.67 7.83 18.67
CA ASN A 253 12.77 9.29 18.63
C ASN A 253 12.42 9.76 17.22
N ARG A 254 11.65 10.85 17.13
CA ARG A 254 11.37 11.53 15.85
C ARG A 254 11.35 13.02 16.06
N GLU A 255 12.01 13.75 15.17
CA GLU A 255 11.95 15.19 15.04
C GLU A 255 11.35 15.57 13.68
N PHE A 256 10.44 16.54 13.67
CA PHE A 256 9.86 17.10 12.44
C PHE A 256 9.86 18.63 12.51
N LEU A 257 10.18 19.27 11.38
CA LEU A 257 10.14 20.72 11.21
C LEU A 257 9.61 21.05 9.81
N ARG A 258 8.52 21.81 9.73
CA ARG A 258 7.98 22.42 8.51
C ARG A 258 8.12 23.94 8.58
N LEU A 259 8.72 24.53 7.55
CA LEU A 259 8.88 25.97 7.39
C LEU A 259 8.00 26.47 6.23
N GLU A 260 7.21 27.51 6.51
CA GLU A 260 6.29 28.15 5.58
C GLU A 260 6.85 29.52 5.15
N THR A 261 6.94 29.78 3.85
CA THR A 261 7.47 31.06 3.34
C THR A 261 6.47 32.20 3.43
N GLY A 262 5.17 31.91 3.54
CA GLY A 262 4.12 32.86 3.15
C GLY A 262 4.25 33.29 1.68
N ASN A 263 3.61 34.40 1.30
CA ASN A 263 3.76 34.99 -0.03
C ASN A 263 5.17 35.60 -0.24
N ILE A 264 5.99 34.94 -1.05
CA ILE A 264 7.37 35.30 -1.35
C ILE A 264 7.41 36.61 -2.16
N GLY A 265 7.87 37.70 -1.55
CA GLY A 265 8.17 38.96 -2.25
C GLY A 265 7.01 39.57 -3.03
N HIS A 266 5.76 39.32 -2.60
CA HIS A 266 4.52 39.69 -3.31
C HIS A 266 4.38 39.11 -4.73
N THR A 267 5.10 38.03 -5.06
CA THR A 267 5.04 37.37 -6.38
C THR A 267 3.75 36.57 -6.61
N GLY A 268 3.03 36.26 -5.53
CA GLY A 268 1.92 35.30 -5.51
C GLY A 268 2.39 33.85 -5.40
N ILE A 269 3.69 33.61 -5.25
CA ILE A 269 4.26 32.29 -4.95
C ILE A 269 4.33 32.12 -3.43
N ARG A 270 3.85 30.99 -2.93
CA ARG A 270 3.96 30.55 -1.53
C ARG A 270 4.52 29.12 -1.49
N GLY A 271 5.28 28.75 -0.47
CA GLY A 271 5.85 27.42 -0.39
C GLY A 271 6.13 26.94 1.03
N PHE A 272 6.21 25.63 1.18
CA PHE A 272 6.74 24.97 2.37
C PHE A 272 7.92 24.05 2.01
N VAL A 273 8.80 23.88 2.98
CA VAL A 273 9.78 22.78 3.03
C VAL A 273 9.72 22.18 4.42
N SER A 274 9.67 20.86 4.52
CA SER A 274 9.76 20.12 5.78
C SER A 274 10.98 19.20 5.80
N TYR A 275 11.43 18.85 7.00
CA TYR A 275 12.41 17.81 7.25
C TYR A 275 11.96 16.98 8.44
N SER A 276 12.15 15.67 8.37
CA SER A 276 12.08 14.80 9.53
C SER A 276 13.28 13.85 9.64
N HIS A 277 13.57 13.48 10.88
CA HIS A 277 14.46 12.40 11.24
C HIS A 277 13.70 11.50 12.22
N GLY A 278 13.79 10.19 12.03
CA GLY A 278 13.16 9.20 12.90
C GLY A 278 14.06 7.98 13.09
N TYR A 279 14.11 7.49 14.32
CA TYR A 279 14.86 6.29 14.71
C TYR A 279 13.99 5.43 15.64
N THR A 280 14.05 4.11 15.51
CA THR A 280 13.50 3.15 16.49
C THR A 280 14.37 1.90 16.57
N ASP A 281 14.50 1.29 17.75
CA ASP A 281 14.98 -0.10 17.87
C ASP A 281 13.88 -1.06 17.38
N ASN A 282 14.24 -2.27 16.95
CA ASN A 282 13.24 -3.27 16.58
C ASN A 282 12.46 -3.76 17.81
N TRP A 283 11.14 -3.91 17.67
CA TRP A 283 10.26 -4.36 18.76
C TRP A 283 10.41 -5.86 19.10
N ARG A 284 10.84 -6.66 18.10
CA ARG A 284 11.24 -8.06 18.22
C ARG A 284 12.59 -8.27 17.53
N GLY A 285 13.38 -9.21 18.03
CA GLY A 285 14.71 -9.50 17.49
C GLY A 285 15.73 -8.38 17.75
N PRO A 286 16.95 -8.51 17.21
CA PRO A 286 17.94 -7.45 17.12
C PRO A 286 17.74 -6.62 15.84
N GLY A 287 17.78 -5.30 15.97
CA GLY A 287 17.64 -4.38 14.83
C GLY A 287 17.40 -2.96 15.30
N HIS A 288 17.49 -2.02 14.36
CA HIS A 288 16.95 -0.67 14.49
C HIS A 288 16.73 -0.07 13.10
N ASP A 289 15.80 0.86 12.99
CA ASP A 289 15.43 1.51 11.74
C ASP A 289 15.73 3.01 11.86
N GLU A 290 16.26 3.62 10.80
CA GLU A 290 16.48 5.07 10.69
C GLU A 290 15.84 5.59 9.39
N ARG A 291 15.12 6.70 9.46
CA ARG A 291 14.49 7.39 8.32
C ARG A 291 14.80 8.88 8.38
N GLN A 292 15.22 9.43 7.25
CA GLN A 292 15.39 10.87 7.02
C GLN A 292 14.52 11.28 5.84
N HIS A 293 13.73 12.33 5.99
CA HIS A 293 12.69 12.67 5.04
C HIS A 293 12.63 14.18 4.76
N ILE A 294 12.31 14.58 3.53
CA ILE A 294 12.12 15.98 3.11
C ILE A 294 10.92 16.05 2.17
N ASP A 295 9.87 16.79 2.55
CA ASP A 295 8.79 17.16 1.63
C ASP A 295 8.84 18.65 1.29
N PHE A 296 8.40 19.01 0.08
CA PHE A 296 8.22 20.41 -0.29
C PHE A 296 7.05 20.62 -1.25
N LYS A 297 6.52 21.85 -1.23
CA LYS A 297 5.52 22.33 -2.19
C LYS A 297 5.71 23.82 -2.39
N PHE A 298 5.87 24.24 -3.64
CA PHE A 298 5.78 25.65 -4.04
C PHE A 298 4.57 25.81 -4.95
N LEU A 299 3.73 26.79 -4.66
CA LEU A 299 2.40 26.99 -5.24
C LEU A 299 2.24 28.43 -5.72
N ARG A 300 1.66 28.59 -6.90
CA ARG A 300 1.22 29.89 -7.43
C ARG A 300 -0.19 29.77 -8.02
N GLU A 301 -1.04 30.73 -7.69
CA GLU A 301 -2.44 30.80 -8.14
C GLU A 301 -2.73 32.19 -8.73
N TRP A 302 -3.53 32.27 -9.79
CA TRP A 302 -3.86 33.54 -10.44
C TRP A 302 -5.14 33.53 -11.30
N GLY A 303 -5.74 34.71 -11.42
CA GLY A 303 -6.91 34.94 -12.28
C GLY A 303 -8.10 34.06 -11.88
N ASP A 304 -8.88 33.65 -12.88
CA ASP A 304 -9.94 32.66 -12.70
C ASP A 304 -9.31 31.28 -12.50
N ASP A 305 -8.97 30.94 -11.27
CA ASP A 305 -8.80 29.55 -10.81
C ASP A 305 -7.69 28.76 -11.56
N ASN A 306 -6.64 29.47 -12.00
CA ASN A 306 -5.41 28.88 -12.51
C ASN A 306 -4.45 28.60 -11.35
N ARG A 307 -3.79 27.44 -11.39
CA ARG A 307 -2.90 26.94 -10.34
C ARG A 307 -1.71 26.23 -10.98
N ILE A 308 -0.51 26.48 -10.46
CA ILE A 308 0.65 25.61 -10.70
C ILE A 308 1.36 25.39 -9.38
N SER A 309 1.72 24.14 -9.10
CA SER A 309 2.65 23.82 -8.03
C SER A 309 3.81 22.97 -8.55
N VAL A 310 4.91 23.02 -7.81
CA VAL A 310 5.98 22.02 -7.87
C VAL A 310 6.03 21.38 -6.49
N ILE A 311 5.86 20.06 -6.44
CA ILE A 311 5.91 19.24 -5.23
C ILE A 311 7.03 18.23 -5.33
N GLY A 312 7.55 17.80 -4.20
CA GLY A 312 8.42 16.63 -4.15
C GLY A 312 8.58 16.09 -2.75
N THR A 313 9.05 14.86 -2.68
CA THR A 313 9.31 14.11 -1.46
C THR A 313 10.59 13.30 -1.65
N TRP A 314 11.50 13.38 -0.69
CA TRP A 314 12.77 12.65 -0.67
C TRP A 314 12.86 11.85 0.62
N ASN A 315 13.20 10.57 0.50
CA ASN A 315 13.39 9.66 1.61
C ASN A 315 14.77 9.02 1.52
N SER A 316 15.47 8.93 2.65
CA SER A 316 16.62 8.04 2.83
C SER A 316 16.41 7.25 4.11
N MET A 317 16.46 5.94 4.00
CA MET A 317 16.07 5.02 5.05
C MET A 317 17.07 3.88 5.16
N VAL A 318 17.25 3.34 6.37
CA VAL A 318 17.95 2.07 6.59
C VAL A 318 17.18 1.26 7.60
N ALA A 319 16.41 0.29 7.11
CA ALA A 319 15.63 -0.63 7.92
C ALA A 319 16.41 -1.90 8.28
N SER A 320 15.84 -2.69 9.18
CA SER A 320 16.26 -4.05 9.54
C SER A 320 15.15 -5.04 9.20
N TYR A 321 15.45 -6.02 8.35
CA TYR A 321 14.50 -7.06 7.94
C TYR A 321 13.82 -7.74 9.15
N TYR A 322 12.50 -7.83 9.12
CA TYR A 322 11.71 -8.64 10.06
C TYR A 322 11.36 -10.00 9.43
N PRO A 323 12.01 -11.11 9.84
CA PRO A 323 11.77 -12.41 9.22
C PRO A 323 10.31 -12.84 9.28
N LEU A 324 9.80 -13.28 8.13
CA LEU A 324 8.48 -13.90 8.02
C LEU A 324 8.49 -15.25 8.75
N VAL A 325 7.35 -15.65 9.30
CA VAL A 325 7.22 -16.92 10.05
C VAL A 325 6.22 -17.84 9.37
N ASP A 326 6.46 -19.15 9.41
CA ASP A 326 5.43 -20.14 9.09
C ASP A 326 4.55 -20.43 10.32
N LYS A 327 3.50 -21.23 10.14
CA LYS A 327 2.54 -21.54 11.20
C LYS A 327 3.05 -22.54 12.25
N ALA A 328 3.97 -23.42 11.88
CA ALA A 328 4.59 -24.38 12.81
C ALA A 328 5.57 -23.66 13.75
N ASP A 329 6.38 -22.76 13.20
CA ASP A 329 7.33 -21.92 13.93
C ASP A 329 6.59 -20.92 14.84
N TRP A 330 5.57 -20.23 14.33
CA TRP A 330 4.69 -19.39 15.17
C TRP A 330 4.06 -20.19 16.32
N GLY A 331 3.57 -21.40 16.05
CA GLY A 331 2.98 -22.28 17.07
C GLY A 331 3.98 -22.81 18.10
N ARG A 332 5.26 -22.92 17.73
CA ARG A 332 6.37 -23.37 18.58
C ARG A 332 6.91 -22.26 19.48
N ALA A 333 7.08 -21.05 18.94
CA ALA A 333 7.93 -20.02 19.53
C ALA A 333 7.27 -18.64 19.68
N GLY A 334 6.16 -18.38 18.98
CA GLY A 334 5.40 -17.13 19.06
C GLY A 334 6.21 -15.90 18.59
N PRO A 335 5.86 -14.68 19.03
CA PRO A 335 6.41 -13.43 18.49
C PRO A 335 7.88 -13.14 18.85
N PHE A 336 8.43 -13.84 19.85
CA PHE A 336 9.78 -13.64 20.36
C PHE A 336 10.67 -14.88 20.18
N GLY A 337 10.30 -15.77 19.26
CA GLY A 337 11.06 -16.97 18.95
C GLY A 337 12.48 -16.67 18.46
N ALA A 338 13.49 -17.20 19.15
CA ALA A 338 14.88 -17.00 18.75
C ALA A 338 15.27 -17.76 17.46
N ALA A 339 14.49 -18.78 17.07
CA ALA A 339 14.71 -19.52 15.83
C ALA A 339 14.16 -18.79 14.58
N ASP A 340 13.27 -17.82 14.80
CA ASP A 340 12.49 -17.14 13.75
C ASP A 340 12.78 -15.61 13.76
N ASN A 341 13.89 -15.21 14.40
CA ASN A 341 14.47 -13.87 14.37
C ASN A 341 15.98 -14.00 14.11
N LEU A 342 16.57 -12.99 13.45
CA LEU A 342 17.99 -12.94 13.11
C LEU A 342 18.89 -12.95 14.37
N ALA A 343 20.09 -13.52 14.24
CA ALA A 343 21.05 -13.62 15.34
C ALA A 343 21.58 -12.24 15.76
N ARG A 344 21.64 -11.99 17.08
CA ARG A 344 22.14 -10.72 17.66
C ARG A 344 23.64 -10.54 17.53
N THR A 345 24.38 -11.64 17.42
CA THR A 345 25.84 -11.72 17.37
C THR A 345 26.26 -12.61 16.22
N TYR A 346 27.29 -12.22 15.49
CA TYR A 346 27.88 -13.05 14.44
C TYR A 346 28.67 -14.22 15.07
N ASP A 347 28.25 -15.46 14.82
CA ASP A 347 28.95 -16.67 15.27
C ASP A 347 29.07 -17.69 14.14
N THR A 348 30.26 -17.84 13.56
CA THR A 348 30.51 -18.81 12.48
C THR A 348 30.42 -20.28 12.91
N ASN A 349 30.11 -20.56 14.17
CA ASN A 349 29.99 -21.91 14.73
C ASN A 349 28.54 -22.30 15.06
N ASP A 350 27.58 -21.40 14.82
CA ASP A 350 26.15 -21.71 14.99
C ASP A 350 25.60 -22.55 13.81
N ALA A 351 24.30 -22.87 13.85
CA ALA A 351 23.65 -23.69 12.84
C ALA A 351 23.49 -23.01 11.47
N ALA A 352 23.56 -21.67 11.42
CA ALA A 352 23.51 -20.88 10.20
C ALA A 352 24.91 -20.49 9.69
N GLY A 353 25.97 -20.87 10.41
CA GLY A 353 27.34 -20.42 10.15
C GLY A 353 27.52 -18.91 10.32
N GLY A 354 26.62 -18.23 11.04
CA GLY A 354 26.56 -16.77 11.16
C GLY A 354 25.94 -16.06 9.95
N ALA A 355 25.35 -16.78 8.99
CA ALA A 355 24.62 -16.18 7.87
C ALA A 355 23.36 -15.44 8.32
N ASP A 356 22.75 -15.82 9.44
CA ASP A 356 21.55 -15.22 10.05
C ASP A 356 21.84 -13.95 10.86
N TYR A 357 23.07 -13.42 10.84
CA TYR A 357 23.44 -12.23 11.62
C TYR A 357 22.74 -10.97 11.11
N TRP A 358 21.99 -10.30 12.01
CA TRP A 358 21.05 -9.23 11.66
C TRP A 358 21.64 -8.06 10.85
N LYS A 359 22.92 -7.73 11.02
CA LYS A 359 23.55 -6.65 10.25
C LYS A 359 23.68 -6.95 8.76
N LEU A 360 23.68 -8.24 8.38
CA LEU A 360 23.71 -8.64 6.98
C LEU A 360 22.39 -8.27 6.28
N TYR A 361 21.28 -8.26 7.02
CA TYR A 361 19.92 -7.94 6.57
C TYR A 361 19.51 -6.48 6.80
N ARG A 362 20.47 -5.55 6.78
CA ARG A 362 20.18 -4.10 6.80
C ARG A 362 19.79 -3.64 5.41
N GLN A 363 18.56 -3.17 5.25
CA GLN A 363 17.95 -2.74 3.98
C GLN A 363 18.01 -1.21 3.84
N PRO A 364 19.03 -0.64 3.15
CA PRO A 364 19.06 0.77 2.85
C PRO A 364 18.27 1.10 1.58
N GLU A 365 17.50 2.20 1.62
CA GLU A 365 16.66 2.68 0.53
C GLU A 365 16.76 4.21 0.37
N ARG A 366 16.80 4.69 -0.87
CA ARG A 366 16.72 6.12 -1.21
C ARG A 366 15.73 6.30 -2.34
N ILE A 367 14.74 7.16 -2.14
CA ILE A 367 13.79 7.49 -3.19
C ILE A 367 13.53 8.99 -3.25
N PHE A 368 13.35 9.50 -4.47
CA PHE A 368 12.98 10.87 -4.74
C PHE A 368 11.84 10.90 -5.74
N TYR A 369 10.75 11.59 -5.38
CA TYR A 369 9.63 11.86 -6.27
C TYR A 369 9.48 13.37 -6.45
N VAL A 370 9.15 13.82 -7.66
CA VAL A 370 8.89 15.22 -7.98
C VAL A 370 7.80 15.35 -9.04
N ALA A 371 6.86 16.27 -8.85
CA ALA A 371 5.82 16.56 -9.83
C ALA A 371 5.54 18.06 -9.94
N ALA A 372 5.01 18.49 -11.08
CA ALA A 372 4.58 19.88 -11.27
C ALA A 372 3.10 19.97 -11.70
N PRO A 373 2.14 19.56 -10.84
CA PRO A 373 0.72 19.59 -11.16
C PRO A 373 0.25 21.02 -11.45
N ALA A 374 -0.39 21.20 -12.59
CA ALA A 374 -0.85 22.47 -13.12
C ALA A 374 -2.29 22.39 -13.64
N ARG A 375 -3.03 23.48 -13.48
CA ARG A 375 -4.40 23.64 -13.94
C ARG A 375 -4.60 25.03 -14.52
N PHE A 376 -5.10 25.09 -15.75
CA PHE A 376 -5.29 26.31 -16.52
C PHE A 376 -6.72 26.39 -17.04
N ASN A 377 -7.39 27.51 -16.78
CA ASN A 377 -8.66 27.86 -17.39
C ASN A 377 -8.37 28.56 -18.73
N LEU A 378 -8.38 27.80 -19.82
CA LEU A 378 -7.96 28.26 -21.15
C LEU A 378 -8.96 29.24 -21.78
N THR A 379 -10.25 28.98 -21.58
CA THR A 379 -11.36 29.87 -21.97
C THR A 379 -12.62 29.44 -21.20
N HIS A 380 -13.76 30.11 -21.42
CA HIS A 380 -15.03 29.78 -20.77
C HIS A 380 -15.40 28.30 -20.99
N GLY A 381 -15.47 27.56 -19.88
CA GLY A 381 -15.80 26.13 -19.86
C GLY A 381 -14.66 25.18 -20.23
N LEU A 382 -13.52 25.66 -20.75
CA LEU A 382 -12.42 24.80 -21.21
C LEU A 382 -11.22 24.89 -20.26
N ARG A 383 -10.83 23.76 -19.66
CA ARG A 383 -9.81 23.67 -18.63
C ARG A 383 -8.82 22.56 -18.93
N LEU A 384 -7.53 22.85 -18.79
CA LEU A 384 -6.43 21.91 -18.97
C LEU A 384 -5.81 21.62 -17.61
N LYS A 385 -5.74 20.34 -17.24
CA LYS A 385 -4.91 19.82 -16.14
C LYS A 385 -3.70 19.12 -16.74
N MET A 386 -2.55 19.24 -16.12
CA MET A 386 -1.39 18.42 -16.45
C MET A 386 -0.57 18.14 -15.19
N THR A 387 -0.10 16.91 -15.05
CA THR A 387 0.85 16.50 -14.00
C THR A 387 2.03 15.80 -14.68
N PRO A 388 3.08 16.54 -15.08
CA PRO A 388 4.39 15.96 -15.33
C PRO A 388 5.03 15.55 -14.00
N TYR A 389 5.72 14.41 -13.99
CA TYR A 389 6.38 13.85 -12.81
C TYR A 389 7.65 13.08 -13.18
N ALA A 390 8.51 12.90 -12.17
CA ALA A 390 9.65 12.01 -12.21
C ALA A 390 9.89 11.35 -10.84
N GLN A 391 10.44 10.16 -10.87
CA GLN A 391 10.82 9.33 -9.72
C GLN A 391 12.22 8.75 -9.98
N TRP A 392 13.02 8.68 -8.93
CA TRP A 392 14.27 7.92 -8.88
C TRP A 392 14.32 7.14 -7.57
N SER A 393 14.66 5.86 -7.63
CA SER A 393 14.87 4.97 -6.48
C SER A 393 16.23 4.27 -6.55
N TYR A 394 16.82 4.03 -5.39
CA TYR A 394 18.00 3.19 -5.21
C TYR A 394 17.93 2.44 -3.87
N GLY A 395 17.73 1.13 -3.97
CA GLY A 395 17.54 0.23 -2.85
C GLY A 395 18.57 -0.89 -2.81
N ASN A 396 18.69 -1.52 -1.65
CA ASN A 396 19.33 -2.81 -1.50
C ASN A 396 18.57 -3.67 -0.49
N ASP A 397 18.06 -4.82 -0.93
CA ASP A 397 17.48 -5.85 -0.07
C ASP A 397 18.46 -7.04 0.08
N PRO A 398 19.28 -7.07 1.14
CA PRO A 398 20.35 -8.06 1.27
C PRO A 398 19.95 -9.28 2.10
N SER A 399 20.77 -10.32 1.99
CA SER A 399 20.79 -11.41 2.96
C SER A 399 22.22 -11.86 3.29
N GLY A 400 22.39 -12.50 4.45
CA GLY A 400 23.59 -13.29 4.70
C GLY A 400 23.46 -14.65 4.04
N THR A 401 24.53 -15.09 3.38
CA THR A 401 24.56 -16.38 2.68
C THR A 401 25.99 -16.91 2.59
N THR A 402 26.14 -18.18 2.22
CA THR A 402 27.45 -18.82 2.02
C THR A 402 27.84 -18.73 0.55
N LEU A 403 29.08 -18.31 0.24
CA LEU A 403 29.55 -18.26 -1.15
C LEU A 403 29.95 -19.66 -1.63
N ALA A 404 28.99 -20.37 -2.24
CA ALA A 404 29.19 -21.71 -2.78
C ALA A 404 29.97 -21.73 -4.11
N ASP A 405 30.84 -22.73 -4.27
CA ASP A 405 31.64 -22.96 -5.49
C ASP A 405 30.79 -23.43 -6.70
N ALA A 406 29.65 -24.07 -6.44
CA ALA A 406 28.82 -24.69 -7.48
C ALA A 406 27.71 -23.74 -7.98
N GLY A 407 27.62 -23.57 -9.30
CA GLY A 407 26.56 -22.79 -9.97
C GLY A 407 26.77 -21.27 -10.01
N MET A 408 27.51 -20.69 -9.06
CA MET A 408 27.85 -19.25 -9.02
C MET A 408 28.95 -18.84 -10.01
N TYR A 409 29.72 -19.81 -10.51
CA TYR A 409 30.76 -19.61 -11.51
C TYR A 409 30.49 -20.48 -12.74
N ALA A 410 30.64 -19.91 -13.93
CA ALA A 410 30.49 -20.65 -15.18
C ALA A 410 31.47 -21.85 -15.22
N GLU A 411 30.99 -23.01 -15.67
CA GLU A 411 31.71 -24.28 -15.61
C GLU A 411 33.10 -24.18 -16.25
N GLY A 412 34.15 -24.35 -15.44
CA GLY A 412 35.55 -24.24 -15.86
C GLY A 412 36.25 -22.91 -15.57
N GLN A 413 35.58 -21.91 -14.96
CA GLN A 413 36.28 -20.78 -14.35
C GLN A 413 36.92 -21.17 -13.01
N ALA A 414 38.11 -20.64 -12.73
CA ALA A 414 38.81 -20.91 -11.48
C ALA A 414 38.30 -20.00 -10.35
N THR A 415 38.12 -20.57 -9.15
CA THR A 415 37.76 -19.83 -7.93
C THR A 415 38.66 -18.59 -7.77
N PRO A 416 38.12 -17.35 -7.72
CA PRO A 416 38.97 -16.18 -7.83
C PRO A 416 39.87 -15.98 -6.58
N ARG A 417 41.17 -15.79 -6.79
CA ARG A 417 42.10 -15.48 -5.70
C ARG A 417 41.81 -14.11 -5.10
N GLY A 418 41.56 -14.06 -3.78
CA GLY A 418 41.25 -12.83 -3.05
C GLY A 418 39.78 -12.66 -2.70
N VAL A 419 38.93 -13.60 -3.15
CA VAL A 419 37.63 -13.88 -2.52
C VAL A 419 37.91 -14.43 -1.11
N PRO A 420 37.00 -14.24 -0.16
CA PRO A 420 36.80 -15.17 0.95
C PRO A 420 36.94 -16.64 0.52
N GLY A 421 37.26 -17.55 1.44
CA GLY A 421 37.32 -18.98 1.14
C GLY A 421 36.04 -19.51 0.50
N VAL A 422 36.14 -20.61 -0.23
CA VAL A 422 34.95 -21.43 -0.53
C VAL A 422 34.31 -21.76 0.81
N ASP A 423 32.99 -21.61 0.90
CA ASP A 423 32.18 -21.73 2.12
C ASP A 423 32.28 -20.56 3.14
N ASP A 424 32.94 -19.44 2.81
CA ASP A 424 32.89 -18.23 3.66
C ASP A 424 31.53 -17.50 3.55
N ILE A 425 31.11 -16.87 4.65
CA ILE A 425 29.91 -16.02 4.70
C ILE A 425 30.13 -14.71 3.94
N VAL A 426 29.14 -14.36 3.14
CA VAL A 426 29.05 -13.11 2.38
C VAL A 426 27.68 -12.48 2.58
N ARG A 427 27.60 -11.17 2.33
CA ARG A 427 26.31 -10.48 2.16
C ARG A 427 25.95 -10.54 0.68
N ALA A 428 24.93 -11.31 0.33
CA ALA A 428 24.23 -11.15 -0.93
C ALA A 428 23.45 -9.82 -0.87
N ASN A 429 23.39 -9.09 -1.97
CA ASN A 429 22.79 -7.77 -2.05
C ASN A 429 21.82 -7.79 -3.23
N TRP A 430 20.55 -7.46 -3.05
CA TRP A 430 19.63 -7.24 -4.18
C TRP A 430 19.49 -5.74 -4.43
N THR A 431 20.35 -5.18 -5.29
CA THR A 431 20.37 -3.73 -5.54
C THR A 431 19.45 -3.38 -6.71
N GLN A 432 18.48 -2.50 -6.49
CA GLN A 432 17.59 -1.93 -7.51
C GLN A 432 17.97 -0.46 -7.76
N ASN A 433 17.91 0.00 -9.02
CA ASN A 433 18.16 1.40 -9.39
C ASN A 433 17.21 1.78 -10.53
N SER A 434 16.16 2.51 -10.19
CA SER A 434 15.03 2.74 -11.09
C SER A 434 14.84 4.22 -11.40
N TYR A 435 14.42 4.50 -12.62
CA TYR A 435 14.04 5.83 -13.08
C TYR A 435 12.66 5.74 -13.70
N ARG A 436 11.80 6.70 -13.38
CA ARG A 436 10.50 6.86 -14.03
C ARG A 436 10.23 8.32 -14.31
N ALA A 437 9.65 8.61 -15.46
CA ALA A 437 9.21 9.95 -15.83
C ALA A 437 7.95 9.86 -16.69
N GLY A 438 7.00 10.76 -16.45
CA GLY A 438 5.74 10.74 -17.18
C GLY A 438 5.02 12.07 -17.18
N VAL A 439 3.93 12.11 -17.93
CA VAL A 439 2.99 13.23 -17.93
C VAL A 439 1.59 12.70 -18.19
N ASN A 440 0.66 13.08 -17.32
CA ASN A 440 -0.77 12.90 -17.54
C ASN A 440 -1.40 14.26 -17.84
N ALA A 441 -2.24 14.36 -18.87
CA ALA A 441 -2.86 15.61 -19.28
C ALA A 441 -4.35 15.42 -19.64
N THR A 442 -5.21 16.20 -18.98
CA THR A 442 -6.67 16.13 -19.09
C THR A 442 -7.23 17.47 -19.54
N LEU A 443 -8.05 17.47 -20.59
CA LEU A 443 -8.84 18.61 -21.06
C LEU A 443 -10.31 18.36 -20.66
N ASP A 444 -10.81 19.11 -19.67
CA ASP A 444 -12.23 19.16 -19.30
C ASP A 444 -12.92 20.29 -20.10
N TRP A 445 -13.96 19.99 -20.86
CA TRP A 445 -14.74 20.96 -21.63
C TRP A 445 -16.24 20.93 -21.27
N HIS A 446 -16.67 21.95 -20.54
CA HIS A 446 -18.06 22.17 -20.15
C HIS A 446 -18.88 22.77 -21.32
N ILE A 447 -19.93 22.05 -21.74
CA ILE A 447 -20.89 22.49 -22.76
C ILE A 447 -22.32 22.17 -22.28
N ALA A 448 -23.06 23.21 -21.89
CA ALA A 448 -24.46 23.12 -21.43
C ALA A 448 -24.67 22.16 -20.23
N ASN A 449 -25.00 20.90 -20.50
CA ASN A 449 -25.23 19.86 -19.49
C ASN A 449 -24.19 18.72 -19.54
N HIS A 450 -23.13 18.89 -20.34
CA HIS A 450 -22.03 17.95 -20.57
C HIS A 450 -20.72 18.54 -20.06
N ASP A 451 -19.87 17.70 -19.47
CA ASP A 451 -18.47 17.98 -19.16
C ASP A 451 -17.63 16.91 -19.87
N LEU A 452 -17.24 17.22 -21.12
CA LEU A 452 -16.45 16.34 -21.96
C LEU A 452 -15.03 16.23 -21.40
N VAL A 453 -14.50 15.02 -21.33
CA VAL A 453 -13.14 14.72 -20.86
C VAL A 453 -12.36 14.13 -22.03
N LEU A 454 -11.21 14.71 -22.33
CA LEU A 454 -10.24 14.19 -23.30
C LEU A 454 -8.86 14.21 -22.65
N GLY A 455 -8.10 13.12 -22.73
CA GLY A 455 -6.76 13.15 -22.18
C GLY A 455 -5.83 12.07 -22.69
N ALA A 456 -4.57 12.26 -22.34
CA ALA A 456 -3.47 11.39 -22.71
C ALA A 456 -2.50 11.26 -21.53
N TRP A 457 -1.93 10.07 -21.40
CA TRP A 457 -0.92 9.75 -20.42
C TRP A 457 0.27 9.10 -21.12
N TYR A 458 1.48 9.58 -20.79
CA TYR A 458 2.74 8.96 -21.18
C TYR A 458 3.54 8.64 -19.92
N ASP A 459 4.12 7.45 -19.86
CA ASP A 459 5.01 6.98 -18.79
C ASP A 459 6.20 6.27 -19.42
N TYR A 460 7.39 6.57 -18.93
CA TYR A 460 8.63 5.88 -19.26
C TYR A 460 9.27 5.41 -17.96
N SER A 461 9.66 4.13 -17.89
CA SER A 461 10.48 3.63 -16.81
C SER A 461 11.66 2.80 -17.32
N ASP A 462 12.76 2.84 -16.57
CA ASP A 462 14.00 2.12 -16.79
C ASP A 462 14.46 1.61 -15.42
N ASP A 463 14.42 0.30 -15.22
CA ASP A 463 14.75 -0.34 -13.96
C ASP A 463 15.84 -1.38 -14.13
N ASN A 464 16.78 -1.38 -13.18
CA ASN A 464 17.94 -2.25 -13.18
C ASN A 464 18.13 -2.86 -11.80
N GLU A 465 17.93 -4.18 -11.70
CA GLU A 465 18.21 -5.01 -10.54
C GLU A 465 19.48 -5.83 -10.73
N LYS A 466 20.28 -5.98 -9.68
CA LYS A 466 21.54 -6.77 -9.69
C LYS A 466 21.71 -7.46 -8.36
N GLN A 467 22.23 -8.70 -8.39
CA GLN A 467 22.54 -9.47 -7.18
C GLN A 467 24.06 -9.64 -6.93
N PRO A 468 24.82 -8.58 -6.58
CA PRO A 468 26.24 -8.71 -6.28
C PRO A 468 26.51 -9.19 -4.84
N PHE A 469 27.74 -9.69 -4.61
CA PHE A 469 28.19 -10.12 -3.28
C PHE A 469 29.15 -9.12 -2.64
N THR A 470 29.08 -8.98 -1.31
CA THR A 470 29.99 -8.17 -0.49
C THR A 470 30.63 -9.05 0.58
N ALA A 471 31.96 -8.98 0.69
CA ALA A 471 32.69 -9.76 1.69
C ALA A 471 32.38 -9.27 3.11
N VAL A 472 32.29 -10.22 4.05
CA VAL A 472 32.00 -9.98 5.47
C VAL A 472 33.30 -10.17 6.27
N ASN A 473 33.54 -9.32 7.26
CA ASN A 473 34.73 -9.44 8.11
C ASN A 473 34.51 -10.45 9.27
N ALA A 474 35.55 -10.71 10.06
CA ALA A 474 35.48 -11.61 11.22
C ALA A 474 34.58 -11.13 12.39
N GLN A 475 33.87 -10.01 12.23
CA GLN A 475 32.89 -9.44 13.17
C GLN A 475 31.46 -9.42 12.59
N GLY A 476 31.26 -9.91 11.36
CA GLY A 476 29.97 -9.90 10.67
C GLY A 476 29.64 -8.58 9.96
N ASP A 477 30.57 -7.63 9.89
CA ASP A 477 30.34 -6.33 9.23
C ASP A 477 30.69 -6.39 7.74
N ALA A 478 29.76 -5.91 6.90
CA ALA A 478 30.00 -5.64 5.47
C ALA A 478 30.52 -4.19 5.28
N ALA A 479 31.46 -4.00 4.35
CA ALA A 479 32.13 -2.70 4.16
C ALA A 479 31.28 -1.60 3.50
N ASP A 480 30.16 -1.97 2.89
CA ASP A 480 29.19 -1.05 2.26
C ASP A 480 27.79 -1.66 2.32
N ILE A 481 26.88 -1.10 3.10
CA ILE A 481 25.50 -1.58 3.12
C ILE A 481 24.73 -1.15 1.86
N TRP A 482 25.07 0.01 1.29
CA TRP A 482 24.40 0.60 0.12
C TRP A 482 24.83 -0.07 -1.18
N VAL A 483 26.10 -0.50 -1.27
CA VAL A 483 26.71 -1.03 -2.51
C VAL A 483 26.91 0.08 -3.57
N ASP A 484 26.94 1.35 -3.14
CA ASP A 484 27.26 2.55 -3.93
C ASP A 484 28.63 2.47 -4.68
N ARG A 485 29.48 1.47 -4.36
CA ARG A 485 30.84 1.31 -4.89
C ARG A 485 31.16 -0.13 -5.26
N ILE A 486 31.24 -0.39 -6.57
CA ILE A 486 31.67 -1.69 -7.13
C ILE A 486 32.99 -2.18 -6.51
N SER A 487 33.95 -1.30 -6.24
CA SER A 487 35.25 -1.65 -5.62
C SER A 487 35.18 -2.15 -4.17
N ARG A 488 34.00 -2.16 -3.54
CA ARG A 488 33.74 -2.76 -2.22
C ARG A 488 32.98 -4.09 -2.29
N THR A 489 32.54 -4.49 -3.48
CA THR A 489 31.97 -5.82 -3.73
C THR A 489 33.04 -6.83 -4.12
N ILE A 490 32.69 -8.11 -4.10
CA ILE A 490 33.54 -9.20 -4.59
C ILE A 490 33.68 -9.07 -6.10
N LEU A 491 34.93 -9.12 -6.58
CA LEU A 491 35.27 -8.97 -8.00
C LEU A 491 35.80 -10.28 -8.58
N THR A 492 35.48 -10.52 -9.84
CA THR A 492 36.07 -11.58 -10.67
C THR A 492 37.53 -11.25 -11.05
N PRO A 493 38.35 -12.21 -11.55
CA PRO A 493 39.76 -11.97 -11.88
C PRO A 493 40.01 -10.91 -12.97
N ASP A 494 39.02 -10.66 -13.84
CA ASP A 494 39.03 -9.61 -14.86
C ASP A 494 38.52 -8.25 -14.35
N GLY A 495 38.21 -8.13 -13.05
CA GLY A 495 37.84 -6.88 -12.37
C GLY A 495 36.36 -6.49 -12.52
N ARG A 496 35.52 -7.40 -13.01
CA ARG A 496 34.05 -7.20 -13.02
C ARG A 496 33.47 -7.55 -11.65
N GLN A 497 32.26 -7.07 -11.38
CA GLN A 497 31.52 -7.44 -10.17
C GLN A 497 31.04 -8.89 -10.29
N LEU A 498 31.26 -9.70 -9.25
CA LEU A 498 30.64 -11.02 -9.14
C LEU A 498 29.16 -10.83 -8.80
N GLN A 499 28.28 -11.41 -9.62
CA GLN A 499 26.82 -11.32 -9.52
C GLN A 499 26.23 -12.73 -9.67
N ALA A 500 25.23 -13.05 -8.85
CA ALA A 500 24.44 -14.28 -9.01
C ALA A 500 23.38 -14.15 -10.12
N GLY A 501 22.83 -12.94 -10.26
CA GLY A 501 21.76 -12.63 -11.20
C GLY A 501 21.60 -11.13 -11.40
N GLY A 502 20.69 -10.76 -12.29
CA GLY A 502 20.25 -9.38 -12.49
C GLY A 502 19.16 -9.28 -13.54
N PHE A 503 18.33 -8.25 -13.42
CA PHE A 503 17.29 -7.89 -14.38
C PHE A 503 17.51 -6.45 -14.86
N HIS A 504 17.16 -6.19 -16.10
CA HIS A 504 17.07 -4.84 -16.64
C HIS A 504 15.83 -4.78 -17.52
N SER A 505 14.87 -3.93 -17.21
CA SER A 505 13.70 -3.70 -18.07
C SER A 505 13.40 -2.23 -18.29
N ILE A 506 12.91 -1.94 -19.49
CA ILE A 506 12.42 -0.64 -19.91
C ILE A 506 10.96 -0.80 -20.28
N ALA A 507 10.11 0.08 -19.75
CA ALA A 507 8.70 0.14 -20.08
C ALA A 507 8.32 1.50 -20.67
N GLN A 508 7.43 1.47 -21.66
CA GLN A 508 6.82 2.66 -22.26
C GLN A 508 5.30 2.49 -22.27
N THR A 509 4.60 3.32 -21.51
CA THR A 509 3.14 3.37 -21.51
C THR A 509 2.66 4.59 -22.28
N ASN A 510 1.72 4.37 -23.19
CA ASN A 510 0.91 5.42 -23.80
C ASN A 510 -0.54 5.08 -23.53
N ALA A 511 -1.32 5.99 -22.94
CA ALA A 511 -2.76 5.81 -22.83
C ALA A 511 -3.52 7.01 -23.38
N LEU A 512 -4.64 6.73 -24.02
CA LEU A 512 -5.60 7.73 -24.50
C LEU A 512 -6.94 7.48 -23.81
N TYR A 513 -7.60 8.55 -23.36
CA TYR A 513 -8.91 8.43 -22.73
C TYR A 513 -9.86 9.54 -23.16
N VAL A 514 -11.13 9.16 -23.22
CA VAL A 514 -12.27 10.04 -23.55
C VAL A 514 -13.43 9.69 -22.63
N GLY A 515 -14.19 10.71 -22.23
CA GLY A 515 -15.42 10.53 -21.46
C GLY A 515 -16.33 11.74 -21.54
N ASP A 516 -17.50 11.60 -20.93
CA ASP A 516 -18.50 12.65 -20.80
C ASP A 516 -19.20 12.50 -19.45
N ARG A 517 -19.22 13.57 -18.65
CA ARG A 517 -20.02 13.66 -17.42
C ARG A 517 -21.24 14.52 -17.71
N MET A 518 -22.42 13.92 -17.73
CA MET A 518 -23.68 14.54 -18.08
C MET A 518 -24.52 14.82 -16.83
N THR A 519 -25.20 15.97 -16.78
CA THR A 519 -26.10 16.33 -15.67
C THR A 519 -27.53 16.60 -16.12
N PHE A 520 -28.50 15.98 -15.45
CA PHE A 520 -29.92 16.03 -15.80
C PHE A 520 -30.81 16.30 -14.58
N LEU A 521 -32.12 16.50 -14.84
CA LEU A 521 -33.15 16.64 -13.81
C LEU A 521 -32.86 17.73 -12.76
N HIS A 522 -32.38 18.91 -13.20
CA HIS A 522 -31.92 20.01 -12.33
C HIS A 522 -30.70 19.62 -11.46
N LYS A 523 -29.66 19.04 -12.08
CA LYS A 523 -28.44 18.53 -11.41
C LYS A 523 -28.75 17.49 -10.31
N ARG A 524 -29.77 16.66 -10.52
CA ARG A 524 -30.12 15.56 -9.61
C ARG A 524 -29.72 14.20 -10.14
N LEU A 525 -29.59 14.06 -11.46
CA LEU A 525 -29.12 12.85 -12.11
C LEU A 525 -27.76 13.17 -12.75
N HIS A 526 -26.75 12.41 -12.40
CA HIS A 526 -25.43 12.44 -13.02
C HIS A 526 -25.21 11.13 -13.75
N LEU A 527 -24.69 11.18 -14.97
CA LEU A 527 -24.30 10.04 -15.77
C LEU A 527 -22.89 10.29 -16.27
N GLU A 528 -21.99 9.34 -16.06
CA GLU A 528 -20.63 9.37 -16.56
C GLU A 528 -20.41 8.16 -17.46
N VAL A 529 -19.84 8.38 -18.64
CA VAL A 529 -19.40 7.32 -19.55
C VAL A 529 -17.97 7.62 -19.97
N GLY A 530 -17.13 6.60 -20.04
CA GLY A 530 -15.72 6.76 -20.36
C GLY A 530 -15.10 5.55 -21.00
N PHE A 531 -13.98 5.77 -21.68
CA PHE A 531 -13.15 4.77 -22.28
C PHE A 531 -11.69 5.21 -22.20
N LYS A 532 -10.82 4.30 -21.74
CA LYS A 532 -9.36 4.45 -21.79
C LYS A 532 -8.78 3.26 -22.53
N ASP A 533 -7.76 3.46 -23.36
CA ASP A 533 -6.95 2.37 -23.91
C ASP A 533 -5.52 2.58 -23.43
N VAL A 534 -4.93 1.55 -22.82
CA VAL A 534 -3.57 1.58 -22.30
C VAL A 534 -2.68 0.69 -23.16
N MET A 535 -1.72 1.31 -23.84
CA MET A 535 -0.75 0.69 -24.73
C MET A 535 0.59 0.61 -23.98
N LEU A 536 0.99 -0.59 -23.59
CA LEU A 536 2.24 -0.85 -22.86
C LEU A 536 3.18 -1.66 -23.75
N ASP A 537 4.39 -1.14 -23.96
CA ASP A 537 5.55 -1.88 -24.46
C ASP A 537 6.53 -2.06 -23.29
N ARG A 538 6.95 -3.30 -23.01
CA ARG A 538 7.99 -3.61 -22.02
C ARG A 538 9.01 -4.54 -22.65
N HIS A 539 10.29 -4.26 -22.49
CA HIS A 539 11.38 -5.12 -22.97
C HIS A 539 12.54 -5.10 -21.99
N GLY A 540 13.37 -6.14 -22.02
CA GLY A 540 14.48 -6.27 -21.07
C GLY A 540 15.47 -7.38 -21.36
N SER A 541 16.40 -7.53 -20.43
CA SER A 541 17.39 -8.60 -20.38
C SER A 541 17.66 -9.07 -18.97
N THR A 542 18.08 -10.32 -18.82
CA THR A 542 18.59 -10.85 -17.54
C THR A 542 19.97 -11.47 -17.73
N THR A 543 20.79 -11.37 -16.68
CA THR A 543 22.13 -11.95 -16.58
C THR A 543 22.18 -12.95 -15.43
N ASP A 544 21.55 -14.11 -15.63
CA ASP A 544 21.63 -15.28 -14.75
C ASP A 544 22.92 -16.06 -15.08
N ALA A 545 23.68 -16.48 -14.06
CA ALA A 545 24.96 -17.18 -14.21
C ALA A 545 24.89 -18.47 -15.07
N ALA A 546 23.70 -19.06 -15.24
CA ALA A 546 23.46 -20.19 -16.12
C ALA A 546 22.75 -19.83 -17.45
N TRP A 547 21.92 -18.77 -17.51
CA TRP A 547 21.01 -18.52 -18.64
C TRP A 547 20.75 -17.03 -18.96
N ASP A 548 21.70 -16.37 -19.62
CA ASP A 548 21.49 -15.03 -20.20
C ASP A 548 20.28 -15.00 -21.16
N GLN A 549 19.33 -14.09 -20.93
CA GLN A 549 18.27 -13.76 -21.90
C GLN A 549 18.42 -12.30 -22.33
N THR A 550 18.83 -12.08 -23.57
CA THR A 550 18.92 -10.73 -24.17
C THR A 550 17.72 -10.51 -25.10
N ASN A 551 16.91 -9.48 -24.85
CA ASN A 551 15.73 -9.09 -25.64
C ASN A 551 14.48 -9.99 -25.43
N VAL A 552 13.99 -10.06 -24.19
CA VAL A 552 12.62 -10.52 -23.88
C VAL A 552 11.69 -9.31 -23.84
N GLY A 553 10.44 -9.44 -24.27
CA GLY A 553 9.51 -8.31 -24.27
C GLY A 553 8.05 -8.67 -24.56
N THR A 554 7.16 -7.76 -24.17
CA THR A 554 5.71 -7.84 -24.34
C THR A 554 5.18 -6.50 -24.86
N ASN A 555 4.16 -6.55 -25.71
CA ASN A 555 3.43 -5.38 -26.17
C ASN A 555 1.93 -5.68 -26.08
N THR A 556 1.17 -4.82 -25.43
CA THR A 556 -0.25 -5.04 -25.12
C THR A 556 -1.06 -3.74 -25.21
N SER A 557 -2.32 -3.85 -25.62
CA SER A 557 -3.29 -2.76 -25.64
C SER A 557 -4.52 -3.20 -24.86
N ILE A 558 -4.92 -2.41 -23.88
CA ILE A 558 -5.88 -2.81 -22.85
C ILE A 558 -7.05 -1.81 -22.86
N PRO A 559 -8.19 -2.16 -23.48
CA PRO A 559 -9.37 -1.32 -23.50
C PRO A 559 -10.09 -1.37 -22.15
N LEU A 560 -10.41 -0.20 -21.60
CA LEU A 560 -11.03 0.01 -20.30
C LEU A 560 -12.31 0.86 -20.44
N PRO A 561 -13.43 0.28 -20.93
CA PRO A 561 -14.73 0.92 -20.94
C PRO A 561 -15.31 1.02 -19.52
N ARG A 562 -16.00 2.12 -19.22
CA ARG A 562 -16.61 2.34 -17.91
C ARG A 562 -17.85 3.22 -17.96
N MET A 563 -18.71 3.07 -16.95
CA MET A 563 -19.84 3.95 -16.73
C MET A 563 -20.14 4.13 -15.24
N ALA A 564 -20.71 5.27 -14.87
CA ALA A 564 -21.24 5.51 -13.54
C ALA A 564 -22.50 6.36 -13.61
N ILE A 565 -23.40 6.21 -12.65
CA ILE A 565 -24.67 6.93 -12.58
C ILE A 565 -24.97 7.23 -11.12
N SER A 566 -25.38 8.46 -10.80
CA SER A 566 -25.88 8.80 -9.46
C SER A 566 -27.15 9.63 -9.51
N TYR A 567 -28.03 9.40 -8.54
CA TYR A 567 -29.29 10.10 -8.42
C TYR A 567 -29.51 10.63 -7.00
N GLN A 568 -29.62 11.95 -6.90
CA GLN A 568 -29.91 12.70 -5.69
C GLN A 568 -31.42 12.68 -5.43
N ILE A 569 -31.89 11.74 -4.60
CA ILE A 569 -33.31 11.55 -4.23
C ILE A 569 -33.82 12.76 -3.43
N THR A 570 -32.98 13.30 -2.54
CA THR A 570 -33.13 14.60 -1.87
C THR A 570 -31.71 15.13 -1.58
N PRO A 571 -31.50 16.39 -1.16
CA PRO A 571 -30.15 16.89 -0.82
C PRO A 571 -29.38 16.07 0.22
N ARG A 572 -30.05 15.17 0.97
CA ARG A 572 -29.44 14.29 1.98
C ARG A 572 -29.31 12.83 1.57
N HIS A 573 -29.95 12.40 0.48
CA HIS A 573 -30.06 11.00 0.08
C HIS A 573 -29.63 10.83 -1.38
N GLN A 574 -28.57 10.07 -1.62
CA GLN A 574 -28.04 9.73 -2.95
C GLN A 574 -28.08 8.20 -3.14
N VAL A 575 -28.36 7.75 -4.36
CA VAL A 575 -28.03 6.39 -4.82
C VAL A 575 -27.06 6.48 -5.98
N PHE A 576 -26.18 5.50 -6.14
CA PHE A 576 -25.25 5.42 -7.26
C PHE A 576 -25.06 3.98 -7.74
N PHE A 577 -24.67 3.82 -8.99
CA PHE A 577 -24.18 2.58 -9.56
C PHE A 577 -22.96 2.88 -10.44
N ASN A 578 -21.96 1.99 -10.48
CA ASN A 578 -20.93 2.04 -11.52
C ASN A 578 -20.56 0.65 -12.03
N THR A 579 -19.96 0.66 -13.22
CA THR A 579 -19.19 -0.43 -13.79
C THR A 579 -17.84 0.15 -14.22
N THR A 580 -16.77 -0.34 -13.60
CA THR A 580 -15.38 0.03 -13.91
C THR A 580 -14.64 -1.20 -14.41
N THR A 581 -13.85 -1.04 -15.47
CA THR A 581 -12.89 -2.07 -15.90
C THR A 581 -11.49 -1.67 -15.45
N SER A 582 -10.66 -2.65 -15.11
CA SER A 582 -9.29 -2.43 -14.65
C SER A 582 -8.40 -3.61 -15.00
N PHE A 583 -7.09 -3.44 -14.82
CA PHE A 583 -6.09 -4.45 -15.13
C PHE A 583 -4.92 -4.38 -14.15
N ARG A 584 -4.11 -5.44 -14.14
CA ARG A 584 -2.76 -5.47 -13.56
C ARG A 584 -1.85 -6.13 -14.59
N THR A 585 -0.62 -5.63 -14.69
CA THR A 585 0.44 -6.22 -15.49
C THR A 585 1.33 -7.10 -14.62
N PRO A 586 1.90 -8.20 -15.14
CA PRO A 586 2.83 -9.02 -14.39
C PRO A 586 4.08 -8.26 -13.94
N ASP A 587 4.63 -8.69 -12.80
CA ASP A 587 5.83 -8.12 -12.17
C ASP A 587 7.07 -8.35 -13.06
N GLU A 588 8.19 -7.68 -12.76
CA GLU A 588 9.43 -7.80 -13.57
C GLU A 588 9.90 -9.24 -13.75
N SER A 589 9.94 -10.02 -12.67
CA SER A 589 10.38 -11.42 -12.70
C SER A 589 9.49 -12.30 -13.60
N ALA A 590 8.23 -11.92 -13.84
CA ALA A 590 7.30 -12.60 -14.73
C ALA A 590 7.43 -12.19 -16.21
N LEU A 591 8.35 -11.26 -16.55
CA LEU A 591 8.76 -11.01 -17.94
C LEU A 591 9.73 -12.09 -18.46
N PHE A 592 10.54 -12.67 -17.56
CA PHE A 592 11.67 -13.54 -17.89
C PHE A 592 11.36 -15.02 -17.63
N THR A 593 12.05 -15.91 -18.34
CA THR A 593 12.09 -17.34 -17.96
C THR A 593 12.93 -17.44 -16.69
N THR A 594 12.39 -17.97 -15.59
CA THR A 594 13.12 -18.10 -14.32
C THR A 594 13.59 -19.53 -14.11
N TYR A 595 14.73 -19.70 -13.43
CA TYR A 595 15.20 -21.01 -12.97
C TYR A 595 14.72 -21.26 -11.55
N SER A 596 14.01 -22.37 -11.33
CA SER A 596 13.61 -22.79 -9.99
C SER A 596 14.73 -23.62 -9.33
N PRO A 597 15.38 -23.15 -8.25
CA PRO A 597 16.40 -23.92 -7.55
C PRO A 597 15.81 -25.14 -6.80
N ILE A 598 14.50 -25.11 -6.52
CA ILE A 598 13.79 -26.19 -5.81
C ILE A 598 13.48 -27.36 -6.75
N THR A 599 13.05 -27.09 -8.00
CA THR A 599 12.67 -28.12 -8.98
C THR A 599 13.76 -28.40 -10.02
N GLY A 600 14.81 -27.59 -10.07
CA GLY A 600 15.92 -27.71 -11.03
C GLY A 600 15.51 -27.44 -12.48
N SER A 601 14.39 -26.76 -12.71
CA SER A 601 13.77 -26.58 -14.03
C SER A 601 13.62 -25.11 -14.40
N LEU A 602 13.71 -24.81 -15.70
CA LEU A 602 13.31 -23.54 -16.27
C LEU A 602 11.78 -23.45 -16.31
N ASP A 603 11.20 -22.43 -15.69
CA ASP A 603 9.79 -22.08 -15.82
C ASP A 603 9.66 -20.91 -16.82
N PRO A 604 9.06 -21.11 -18.01
CA PRO A 604 8.76 -20.05 -18.95
C PRO A 604 7.58 -19.23 -18.43
N ASN A 605 7.83 -18.46 -17.37
CA ASN A 605 6.84 -17.64 -16.71
C ASN A 605 6.31 -16.59 -17.70
N ARG A 606 5.11 -16.85 -18.22
CA ARG A 606 4.41 -16.00 -19.21
C ARG A 606 3.01 -15.73 -18.70
N VAL A 607 2.97 -15.11 -17.52
CA VAL A 607 1.74 -14.59 -16.93
C VAL A 607 1.11 -13.61 -17.93
N LYS A 608 -0.21 -13.69 -18.06
CA LYS A 608 -0.99 -12.74 -18.86
C LYS A 608 -1.64 -11.78 -17.90
N ASN A 609 -1.63 -10.50 -18.26
CA ASN A 609 -2.33 -9.43 -17.55
C ASN A 609 -3.65 -9.90 -16.94
N GLN A 610 -3.79 -9.64 -15.65
CA GLN A 610 -5.07 -9.65 -14.98
C GLN A 610 -6.01 -8.62 -15.62
N TYR A 611 -7.27 -8.99 -15.80
CA TYR A 611 -8.33 -8.07 -16.19
C TYR A 611 -9.52 -8.25 -15.27
N SER A 612 -10.15 -7.15 -14.85
CA SER A 612 -11.33 -7.16 -13.98
C SER A 612 -12.47 -6.31 -14.54
N VAL A 613 -13.69 -6.78 -14.26
CA VAL A 613 -14.92 -5.99 -14.38
C VAL A 613 -15.49 -5.83 -12.98
N SER A 614 -15.59 -4.59 -12.52
CA SER A 614 -16.04 -4.23 -11.19
C SER A 614 -17.40 -3.53 -11.27
N GLU A 615 -18.43 -4.09 -10.62
CA GLU A 615 -19.75 -3.47 -10.49
C GLU A 615 -20.05 -3.08 -9.05
N GLU A 616 -20.64 -1.88 -8.86
CA GLU A 616 -21.02 -1.38 -7.53
C GLU A 616 -22.41 -0.74 -7.55
N LEU A 617 -23.20 -0.99 -6.50
CA LEU A 617 -24.49 -0.34 -6.25
C LEU A 617 -24.51 0.19 -4.81
N GLY A 618 -24.56 1.51 -4.65
CA GLY A 618 -24.47 2.14 -3.33
C GLY A 618 -25.55 3.18 -3.03
N TYR A 619 -25.70 3.45 -1.74
CA TYR A 619 -26.60 4.44 -1.16
C TYR A 619 -25.85 5.26 -0.11
N ARG A 620 -26.02 6.59 -0.16
CA ARG A 620 -25.42 7.53 0.81
C ARG A 620 -26.46 8.39 1.49
N TYR A 621 -26.19 8.69 2.75
CA TYR A 621 -26.91 9.65 3.57
C TYR A 621 -25.95 10.73 4.11
N SER A 622 -26.23 12.00 3.81
CA SER A 622 -25.59 13.15 4.49
C SER A 622 -26.68 13.93 5.24
N GLY A 623 -26.91 13.59 6.50
CA GLY A 623 -27.83 14.29 7.39
C GLY A 623 -27.22 15.57 7.97
N THR A 624 -27.79 16.09 9.05
CA THR A 624 -27.13 17.13 9.86
C THR A 624 -26.24 16.51 10.94
N TRP A 625 -26.72 15.45 11.62
CA TRP A 625 -26.03 14.78 12.73
C TRP A 625 -25.32 13.48 12.34
N LEU A 626 -25.83 12.78 11.33
CA LEU A 626 -25.39 11.45 10.91
C LEU A 626 -25.01 11.48 9.43
N MET A 627 -23.95 10.77 9.09
CA MET A 627 -23.49 10.49 7.74
C MET A 627 -23.19 9.01 7.59
N GLY A 628 -23.22 8.51 6.35
CA GLY A 628 -22.80 7.16 6.05
C GLY A 628 -23.32 6.65 4.72
N GLY A 629 -22.96 5.42 4.40
CA GLY A 629 -23.42 4.72 3.22
C GLY A 629 -23.33 3.21 3.35
N VAL A 630 -23.89 2.54 2.35
CA VAL A 630 -23.74 1.12 2.10
C VAL A 630 -23.45 0.93 0.61
N THR A 631 -22.50 0.07 0.26
CA THR A 631 -22.22 -0.31 -1.13
C THR A 631 -22.22 -1.83 -1.25
N LEU A 632 -22.98 -2.34 -2.22
CA LEU A 632 -22.92 -3.72 -2.69
C LEU A 632 -21.93 -3.76 -3.86
N PHE A 633 -21.05 -4.76 -3.92
CA PHE A 633 -20.10 -4.90 -5.02
C PHE A 633 -20.04 -6.34 -5.57
N ASN A 634 -19.76 -6.48 -6.87
CA ASN A 634 -19.50 -7.74 -7.56
C ASN A 634 -18.39 -7.54 -8.59
N TYR A 635 -17.27 -8.25 -8.41
CA TYR A 635 -16.06 -8.15 -9.22
C TYR A 635 -15.73 -9.51 -9.84
N ASP A 636 -15.53 -9.53 -11.15
CA ASP A 636 -15.16 -10.72 -11.92
C ASP A 636 -13.75 -10.54 -12.50
N PHE A 637 -12.82 -11.42 -12.13
CA PHE A 637 -11.40 -11.38 -12.51
C PHE A 637 -11.04 -12.51 -13.49
N THR A 638 -10.19 -12.18 -14.46
CA THR A 638 -9.52 -13.14 -15.36
C THR A 638 -8.01 -13.05 -15.17
N ASN A 639 -7.32 -14.19 -15.03
CA ASN A 639 -5.89 -14.28 -14.68
C ASN A 639 -5.57 -13.50 -13.39
N ARG A 640 -6.15 -13.87 -12.25
CA ARG A 640 -5.88 -13.23 -10.96
C ARG A 640 -4.39 -13.37 -10.62
N GLU A 641 -3.65 -12.27 -10.64
CA GLU A 641 -2.21 -12.20 -10.34
C GLU A 641 -2.02 -11.92 -8.85
N ILE A 642 -1.42 -12.86 -8.11
CA ILE A 642 -1.22 -12.78 -6.67
C ILE A 642 0.27 -12.80 -6.39
N GLN A 643 0.79 -11.72 -5.81
CA GLN A 643 2.17 -11.68 -5.37
C GLN A 643 2.43 -12.66 -4.21
N THR A 644 3.62 -13.24 -4.21
CA THR A 644 4.18 -14.10 -3.17
C THR A 644 5.69 -13.88 -3.12
N THR A 645 6.41 -14.58 -2.25
CA THR A 645 7.87 -14.60 -2.27
C THR A 645 8.42 -16.03 -2.45
N ILE A 646 9.64 -16.12 -2.97
CA ILE A 646 10.41 -17.36 -3.12
C ILE A 646 11.84 -17.13 -2.62
N ASP A 647 12.44 -18.13 -1.99
CA ASP A 647 13.83 -18.03 -1.54
C ASP A 647 14.81 -18.47 -2.64
N VAL A 648 15.74 -17.57 -2.97
CA VAL A 648 16.80 -17.75 -3.96
C VAL A 648 18.14 -17.47 -3.26
N ASN A 649 18.93 -18.51 -3.01
CA ASN A 649 20.24 -18.41 -2.34
C ASN A 649 20.19 -17.75 -0.94
N ASN A 650 19.14 -18.03 -0.16
CA ASN A 650 18.81 -17.40 1.14
C ASN A 650 18.46 -15.90 1.05
N ALA A 651 18.15 -15.36 -0.14
CA ALA A 651 17.46 -14.08 -0.30
C ALA A 651 16.00 -14.34 -0.67
N THR A 652 15.07 -13.69 0.02
CA THR A 652 13.63 -13.79 -0.27
C THR A 652 13.28 -12.79 -1.37
N VAL A 653 12.77 -13.27 -2.52
CA VAL A 653 12.53 -12.44 -3.72
C VAL A 653 11.04 -12.47 -4.10
N ALA A 654 10.51 -11.33 -4.54
CA ALA A 654 9.12 -11.21 -4.99
C ALA A 654 8.84 -11.98 -6.29
N SER A 655 7.67 -12.64 -6.33
CA SER A 655 7.21 -13.47 -7.44
C SER A 655 5.68 -13.37 -7.60
N THR A 656 5.14 -13.78 -8.75
CA THR A 656 3.70 -13.71 -9.05
C THR A 656 3.13 -15.11 -9.33
N LEU A 657 2.07 -15.48 -8.61
CA LEU A 657 1.26 -16.66 -8.88
C LEU A 657 0.03 -16.28 -9.72
N ASN A 658 -0.33 -17.11 -10.71
CA ASN A 658 -1.59 -16.97 -11.44
C ASN A 658 -2.67 -17.85 -10.80
N GLY A 659 -3.63 -17.21 -10.13
CA GLY A 659 -4.77 -17.83 -9.45
C GLY A 659 -5.94 -18.22 -10.35
N GLY A 660 -5.87 -18.00 -11.67
CA GLY A 660 -6.97 -18.30 -12.60
C GLY A 660 -8.11 -17.28 -12.55
N GLY A 661 -9.36 -17.70 -12.83
CA GLY A 661 -10.54 -16.88 -12.59
C GLY A 661 -10.85 -16.69 -11.10
N GLN A 662 -11.36 -15.53 -10.72
CA GLN A 662 -11.87 -15.27 -9.37
C GLN A 662 -13.13 -14.40 -9.43
N THR A 663 -14.12 -14.70 -8.61
CA THR A 663 -15.32 -13.87 -8.41
C THR A 663 -15.33 -13.34 -6.97
N SER A 664 -15.45 -12.03 -6.77
CA SER A 664 -15.46 -11.41 -5.44
C SER A 664 -16.67 -10.52 -5.26
N ARG A 665 -17.54 -10.84 -4.29
CA ARG A 665 -18.78 -10.09 -4.03
C ARG A 665 -18.94 -9.76 -2.57
N GLY A 666 -19.53 -8.62 -2.25
CA GLY A 666 -19.59 -8.18 -0.85
C GLY A 666 -20.46 -6.96 -0.57
N VAL A 667 -20.39 -6.53 0.68
CA VAL A 667 -21.13 -5.39 1.22
C VAL A 667 -20.22 -4.58 2.13
N ASP A 668 -19.99 -3.32 1.77
CA ASP A 668 -19.34 -2.33 2.62
C ASP A 668 -20.36 -1.43 3.29
N VAL A 669 -20.15 -1.15 4.57
CA VAL A 669 -20.96 -0.22 5.37
C VAL A 669 -20.03 0.76 6.07
N GLU A 670 -20.37 2.05 6.04
CA GLU A 670 -19.63 3.10 6.73
C GLU A 670 -20.63 4.10 7.33
N ILE A 671 -20.52 4.40 8.62
CA ILE A 671 -21.47 5.24 9.36
C ILE A 671 -20.69 6.07 10.39
N GLY A 672 -20.98 7.36 10.49
CA GLY A 672 -20.43 8.20 11.55
C GLY A 672 -21.23 9.47 11.77
N THR A 673 -20.90 10.20 12.82
CA THR A 673 -21.62 11.42 13.21
C THR A 673 -20.83 12.67 12.89
N ARG A 674 -21.53 13.78 12.64
CA ARG A 674 -20.93 15.11 12.84
C ARG A 674 -20.87 15.39 14.35
N PRO A 675 -19.85 16.13 14.84
CA PRO A 675 -19.60 16.27 16.26
C PRO A 675 -20.83 16.67 17.07
N TRP A 676 -21.19 15.83 18.03
CA TRP A 676 -22.33 16.00 18.91
C TRP A 676 -21.81 16.10 20.35
N HIS A 677 -21.90 17.30 20.94
CA HIS A 677 -21.24 17.63 22.21
C HIS A 677 -19.75 17.22 22.23
N HIS A 678 -19.02 17.58 21.16
CA HIS A 678 -17.60 17.26 20.94
C HIS A 678 -17.27 15.79 20.63
N TRP A 679 -18.26 14.88 20.66
CA TRP A 679 -18.07 13.48 20.32
C TRP A 679 -18.41 13.19 18.85
N SER A 680 -17.54 12.44 18.18
CA SER A 680 -17.75 11.94 16.82
C SER A 680 -17.49 10.43 16.74
N PRO A 681 -18.48 9.56 17.04
CA PRO A 681 -18.41 8.14 16.72
C PRO A 681 -18.35 7.84 15.20
N TYR A 682 -17.66 6.75 14.88
CA TYR A 682 -17.49 6.15 13.56
C TYR A 682 -17.59 4.61 13.66
N LEU A 683 -18.17 3.98 12.64
CA LEU A 683 -18.31 2.54 12.48
C LEU A 683 -18.13 2.19 11.00
N SER A 684 -17.40 1.12 10.71
CA SER A 684 -17.28 0.56 9.37
C SER A 684 -17.28 -0.96 9.40
N GLY A 685 -17.56 -1.59 8.27
CA GLY A 685 -17.39 -3.02 8.10
C GLY A 685 -17.56 -3.48 6.65
N GLU A 686 -16.97 -4.63 6.36
CA GLU A 686 -17.03 -5.33 5.09
C GLU A 686 -17.50 -6.77 5.36
N TYR A 687 -18.44 -7.26 4.56
CA TYR A 687 -18.62 -8.69 4.32
C TYR A 687 -18.12 -9.03 2.91
N LEU A 688 -17.17 -9.97 2.81
CA LEU A 688 -16.53 -10.38 1.56
C LEU A 688 -16.75 -11.87 1.31
N HIS A 689 -17.17 -12.21 0.09
CA HIS A 689 -17.23 -13.57 -0.40
C HIS A 689 -16.50 -13.67 -1.74
N ALA A 690 -15.23 -14.08 -1.67
CA ALA A 690 -14.36 -14.28 -2.82
C ALA A 690 -14.12 -15.76 -3.09
N THR A 691 -14.34 -16.21 -4.32
CA THR A 691 -14.17 -17.60 -4.77
C THR A 691 -13.21 -17.70 -5.94
N ILE A 692 -12.36 -18.73 -5.92
CA ILE A 692 -11.54 -19.14 -7.06
C ILE A 692 -12.43 -19.93 -8.03
N ASP A 693 -12.46 -19.56 -9.31
CA ASP A 693 -13.39 -20.12 -10.29
C ASP A 693 -12.75 -21.24 -11.14
N ASP A 694 -11.43 -21.45 -10.99
CA ASP A 694 -10.64 -22.44 -11.73
C ASP A 694 -9.87 -23.43 -10.85
N ASP A 695 -9.51 -24.56 -11.46
CA ASP A 695 -8.51 -25.50 -10.93
C ASP A 695 -7.13 -25.06 -11.44
N ILE A 696 -6.22 -24.72 -10.53
CA ILE A 696 -4.91 -24.14 -10.85
C ILE A 696 -3.92 -25.25 -11.26
N SER A 697 -3.15 -25.03 -12.33
CA SER A 697 -2.14 -26.00 -12.76
C SER A 697 -0.83 -25.86 -12.00
N VAL A 698 -0.36 -26.98 -11.44
CA VAL A 698 0.90 -27.07 -10.68
C VAL A 698 1.57 -28.40 -11.02
N GLY A 699 2.87 -28.40 -11.30
CA GLY A 699 3.65 -29.63 -11.54
C GLY A 699 3.23 -30.45 -12.76
N GLY A 700 2.46 -29.89 -13.70
CA GLY A 700 1.89 -30.61 -14.85
C GLY A 700 0.57 -31.33 -14.58
N ASP A 701 -0.01 -31.17 -13.39
CA ASP A 701 -1.35 -31.61 -13.01
C ASP A 701 -2.20 -30.38 -12.63
N LEU A 702 -3.38 -30.57 -12.05
CA LEU A 702 -4.30 -29.53 -11.55
C LEU A 702 -4.57 -29.75 -10.06
N LEU A 703 -4.57 -28.68 -9.28
CA LEU A 703 -5.11 -28.66 -7.91
C LEU A 703 -6.61 -28.36 -7.95
N ALA A 704 -7.38 -29.03 -7.10
CA ALA A 704 -8.83 -28.85 -6.98
C ALA A 704 -9.19 -27.57 -6.20
N THR A 705 -8.90 -26.42 -6.81
CA THR A 705 -9.08 -25.07 -6.26
C THR A 705 -10.41 -24.42 -6.66
N ARG A 706 -11.14 -24.95 -7.64
CA ARG A 706 -12.44 -24.37 -8.04
C ARG A 706 -13.45 -24.42 -6.88
N GLY A 707 -14.09 -23.27 -6.63
CA GLY A 707 -15.06 -23.07 -5.55
C GLY A 707 -14.43 -22.91 -4.15
N ARG A 708 -13.10 -22.85 -4.05
CA ARG A 708 -12.39 -22.50 -2.81
C ARG A 708 -12.46 -20.99 -2.56
N THR A 709 -12.33 -20.58 -1.31
CA THR A 709 -12.22 -19.17 -0.94
C THR A 709 -10.86 -18.63 -1.42
N ALA A 710 -10.84 -17.44 -2.00
CA ALA A 710 -9.59 -16.81 -2.42
C ALA A 710 -8.66 -16.52 -1.20
N VAL A 711 -7.35 -16.57 -1.43
CA VAL A 711 -6.37 -16.15 -0.41
C VAL A 711 -6.53 -14.65 -0.10
N ASN A 712 -6.03 -14.22 1.06
CA ASN A 712 -6.05 -12.82 1.52
C ASN A 712 -7.44 -12.14 1.56
N SER A 713 -8.51 -12.95 1.56
CA SER A 713 -9.90 -12.48 1.52
C SER A 713 -10.62 -12.80 2.84
N PRO A 714 -10.44 -11.97 3.89
CA PRO A 714 -11.12 -12.18 5.17
C PRO A 714 -12.64 -11.99 5.00
N THR A 715 -13.44 -12.98 5.40
CA THR A 715 -14.90 -12.97 5.16
C THR A 715 -15.65 -11.82 5.86
N LEU A 716 -15.10 -11.33 6.97
CA LEU A 716 -15.67 -10.23 7.76
C LEU A 716 -14.55 -9.34 8.28
N GLN A 717 -14.70 -8.03 8.08
CA GLN A 717 -13.90 -6.99 8.71
C GLN A 717 -14.82 -5.98 9.38
N ALA A 718 -14.42 -5.40 10.51
CA ALA A 718 -15.17 -4.34 11.18
C ALA A 718 -14.25 -3.38 11.92
N SER A 719 -14.56 -2.08 11.88
CA SER A 719 -13.86 -1.06 12.66
C SER A 719 -14.86 -0.23 13.47
N ALA A 720 -14.47 0.17 14.68
CA ALA A 720 -15.21 1.14 15.47
C ALA A 720 -14.25 2.20 16.00
N GLY A 721 -14.69 3.46 16.00
CA GLY A 721 -13.92 4.60 16.47
C GLY A 721 -14.79 5.59 17.23
N ILE A 722 -14.20 6.27 18.20
CA ILE A 722 -14.81 7.41 18.87
C ILE A 722 -13.77 8.50 19.09
N SER A 723 -14.01 9.67 18.49
CA SER A 723 -13.20 10.88 18.71
C SER A 723 -13.92 11.83 19.68
N TYR A 724 -13.12 12.55 20.46
CA TYR A 724 -13.51 13.72 21.25
C TYR A 724 -12.58 14.89 20.91
N ASP A 725 -13.10 16.11 20.76
CA ASP A 725 -12.30 17.33 20.59
C ASP A 725 -13.11 18.57 21.01
N ASP A 726 -12.72 19.21 22.12
CA ASP A 726 -13.32 20.48 22.58
C ASP A 726 -12.52 21.73 22.16
N GLY A 727 -11.48 21.54 21.33
CA GLY A 727 -10.52 22.56 20.94
C GLY A 727 -9.27 22.61 21.84
N HIS A 728 -9.37 22.13 23.08
CA HIS A 728 -8.27 21.98 24.04
C HIS A 728 -7.99 20.51 24.35
N PHE A 729 -8.91 19.84 25.03
CA PHE A 729 -8.85 18.40 25.27
C PHE A 729 -9.34 17.67 24.02
N PHE A 730 -8.54 16.71 23.57
CA PHE A 730 -8.92 15.82 22.50
C PHE A 730 -8.49 14.39 22.81
N GLY A 731 -9.13 13.44 22.16
CA GLY A 731 -8.74 12.04 22.21
C GLY A 731 -9.47 11.20 21.20
N MET A 732 -8.96 10.01 20.96
CA MET A 732 -9.56 9.04 20.07
C MET A 732 -9.32 7.63 20.60
N ALA A 733 -10.33 6.78 20.58
CA ALA A 733 -10.17 5.34 20.77
C ALA A 733 -10.70 4.62 19.54
N SER A 734 -9.99 3.59 19.07
CA SER A 734 -10.41 2.76 17.95
C SER A 734 -10.13 1.27 18.19
N VAL A 735 -10.89 0.44 17.48
CA VAL A 735 -10.71 -1.02 17.40
C VAL A 735 -10.95 -1.47 15.97
N LYS A 736 -10.12 -2.39 15.48
CA LYS A 736 -10.25 -3.08 14.20
C LYS A 736 -10.34 -4.58 14.49
N TYR A 737 -11.29 -5.26 13.84
CA TYR A 737 -11.40 -6.71 13.81
C TYR A 737 -11.25 -7.20 12.37
N VAL A 738 -10.44 -8.25 12.20
CA VAL A 738 -10.22 -8.94 10.93
C VAL A 738 -10.46 -10.43 11.17
N GLY A 739 -11.40 -11.03 10.42
CA GLY A 739 -11.64 -12.47 10.45
C GLY A 739 -10.53 -13.26 9.74
N HIS A 740 -10.51 -14.58 9.92
CA HIS A 740 -9.56 -15.46 9.23
C HIS A 740 -9.57 -15.28 7.70
N GLN A 741 -8.36 -15.34 7.13
CA GLN A 741 -8.10 -15.40 5.70
C GLN A 741 -7.29 -16.67 5.40
N TYR A 742 -7.58 -17.33 4.28
CA TYR A 742 -6.78 -18.47 3.82
C TYR A 742 -5.43 -17.99 3.29
N ALA A 743 -4.39 -18.77 3.57
CA ALA A 743 -3.05 -18.56 3.06
C ALA A 743 -2.74 -19.46 1.85
N THR A 744 -3.60 -20.48 1.60
CA THR A 744 -3.44 -21.42 0.49
C THR A 744 -4.67 -21.52 -0.40
N PHE A 745 -4.42 -21.74 -1.70
CA PHE A 745 -5.46 -21.83 -2.73
C PHE A 745 -6.33 -23.10 -2.57
N THR A 746 -5.79 -24.20 -2.02
CA THR A 746 -6.57 -25.39 -1.63
C THR A 746 -7.39 -25.19 -0.34
N ASN A 747 -7.17 -24.09 0.39
CA ASN A 747 -7.75 -23.77 1.69
C ASN A 747 -7.39 -24.78 2.80
N ASP A 748 -6.25 -25.43 2.71
CA ASP A 748 -5.74 -26.34 3.74
C ASP A 748 -5.01 -25.60 4.89
N GLU A 749 -4.60 -24.35 4.69
CA GLU A 749 -4.12 -23.48 5.77
C GLU A 749 -4.72 -22.06 5.75
N ARG A 750 -4.93 -21.51 6.96
CA ARG A 750 -5.46 -20.17 7.21
C ARG A 750 -4.81 -19.47 8.39
N LEU A 751 -4.81 -18.14 8.31
CA LEU A 751 -4.60 -17.19 9.40
C LEU A 751 -5.78 -17.25 10.39
N SER A 752 -5.56 -16.88 11.64
CA SER A 752 -6.63 -16.74 12.65
C SER A 752 -7.16 -15.31 12.73
N ASP A 753 -8.44 -15.19 13.12
CA ASP A 753 -9.10 -13.93 13.47
C ASP A 753 -8.30 -13.14 14.53
N HIS A 754 -8.26 -11.80 14.43
CA HIS A 754 -7.58 -10.93 15.41
C HIS A 754 -8.30 -9.58 15.60
N ALA A 755 -8.00 -8.87 16.70
CA ALA A 755 -8.62 -7.58 17.02
C ALA A 755 -7.67 -6.60 17.72
N THR A 756 -7.12 -5.65 16.97
CA THR A 756 -6.24 -4.59 17.50
C THR A 756 -7.03 -3.36 17.93
N GLY A 757 -6.47 -2.58 18.86
CA GLY A 757 -7.07 -1.33 19.29
C GLY A 757 -6.03 -0.27 19.63
N ASN A 758 -6.34 0.99 19.33
CA ASN A 758 -5.47 2.14 19.52
C ASN A 758 -6.16 3.20 20.39
N LEU A 759 -5.36 4.01 21.09
CA LEU A 759 -5.83 5.13 21.90
C LEU A 759 -4.91 6.33 21.71
N ALA A 760 -5.49 7.51 21.51
CA ALA A 760 -4.79 8.79 21.55
C ALA A 760 -5.50 9.72 22.54
N PHE A 761 -4.74 10.53 23.27
CA PHE A 761 -5.28 11.67 24.02
C PHE A 761 -4.25 12.77 24.15
N GLY A 762 -4.71 14.02 24.25
CA GLY A 762 -3.82 15.15 24.39
C GLY A 762 -4.51 16.43 24.84
N TYR A 763 -3.69 17.47 25.01
CA TYR A 763 -4.11 18.80 25.39
C TYR A 763 -3.43 19.85 24.52
N ARG A 764 -4.25 20.71 23.92
CA ARG A 764 -3.88 21.84 23.07
C ARG A 764 -4.06 23.14 23.84
N MET A 765 -2.95 23.83 24.07
CA MET A 765 -2.88 25.09 24.80
C MET A 765 -3.35 26.25 23.93
N ASP A 766 -3.68 27.38 24.57
CA ASP A 766 -3.76 28.67 23.88
C ASP A 766 -2.38 29.09 23.36
N SER A 767 -2.35 29.84 22.25
CA SER A 767 -1.13 30.41 21.70
C SER A 767 -0.43 31.32 22.71
N HIS A 768 0.88 31.16 22.87
CA HIS A 768 1.67 31.88 23.87
C HIS A 768 2.96 32.44 23.27
N TYR A 769 3.13 33.76 23.36
CA TYR A 769 4.24 34.50 22.77
C TYR A 769 4.35 34.25 21.25
N PHE A 770 5.44 33.66 20.74
CA PHE A 770 5.54 33.27 19.32
C PHE A 770 4.97 31.87 19.02
N LEU A 771 4.63 31.08 20.04
CA LEU A 771 4.15 29.71 19.84
C LEU A 771 2.65 29.70 19.56
N SER A 772 2.26 29.18 18.40
CA SER A 772 0.87 28.97 18.02
C SER A 772 0.39 27.60 18.50
N ARG A 773 -0.56 27.61 19.44
CA ARG A 773 -1.25 26.44 20.01
C ARG A 773 -0.36 25.23 20.33
N PRO A 774 0.58 25.33 21.31
CA PRO A 774 1.35 24.18 21.78
C PRO A 774 0.46 22.99 22.14
N GLU A 775 0.84 21.78 21.73
CA GLU A 775 0.09 20.55 21.97
C GLU A 775 0.99 19.49 22.62
N PHE A 776 0.42 18.74 23.57
CA PHE A 776 1.02 17.53 24.12
C PHE A 776 0.07 16.35 23.91
N ARG A 777 0.60 15.25 23.37
CA ARG A 777 -0.19 14.06 23.01
C ARG A 777 0.50 12.78 23.48
N MET A 778 -0.33 11.80 23.84
CA MET A 778 0.05 10.41 24.03
C MET A 778 -0.67 9.55 22.99
N ASN A 779 0.07 8.68 22.30
CA ASN A 779 -0.46 7.68 21.38
C ASN A 779 -0.10 6.27 21.90
N PHE A 780 -1.07 5.37 21.93
CA PHE A 780 -0.95 3.96 22.29
C PHE A 780 -1.43 3.12 21.10
N ILE A 781 -0.53 2.33 20.53
CA ILE A 781 -0.78 1.46 19.38
C ILE A 781 -0.79 0.02 19.89
N ASN A 782 -1.79 -0.77 19.49
CA ASN A 782 -2.02 -2.11 20.04
C ASN A 782 -2.12 -2.09 21.58
N ILE A 783 -3.05 -1.28 22.13
CA ILE A 783 -3.20 -1.02 23.58
C ILE A 783 -3.48 -2.28 24.42
N THR A 784 -4.03 -3.34 23.81
CA THR A 784 -4.27 -4.64 24.45
C THR A 784 -3.02 -5.52 24.50
N ASN A 785 -1.93 -5.10 23.84
CA ASN A 785 -0.73 -5.89 23.58
C ASN A 785 -1.07 -7.29 23.03
N GLN A 786 -1.95 -7.35 22.03
CA GLN A 786 -2.23 -8.60 21.33
C GLN A 786 -0.98 -8.98 20.51
N HIS A 787 -0.48 -10.20 20.69
CA HIS A 787 0.48 -10.80 19.77
C HIS A 787 -0.27 -11.63 18.73
N TYR A 788 -0.07 -11.34 17.46
CA TYR A 788 -0.83 -11.92 16.36
C TYR A 788 0.01 -11.93 15.08
N LEU A 789 -0.42 -12.75 14.12
CA LEU A 789 0.05 -12.68 12.75
C LEU A 789 -0.86 -11.67 12.01
N SER A 790 -0.27 -10.61 11.46
CA SER A 790 -1.01 -9.45 10.94
C SER A 790 -1.56 -9.65 9.52
N GLY A 791 -0.91 -10.51 8.74
CA GLY A 791 -1.37 -10.93 7.42
C GLY A 791 -0.56 -12.10 6.87
N VAL A 792 -1.02 -12.67 5.76
CA VAL A 792 -0.21 -13.59 4.95
C VAL A 792 0.81 -12.76 4.18
N ALA A 793 2.07 -13.19 4.18
CA ALA A 793 3.16 -12.57 3.45
C ALA A 793 3.42 -13.31 2.13
N ALA A 794 3.64 -14.62 2.18
CA ALA A 794 3.81 -15.47 1.00
C ALA A 794 2.71 -16.55 0.95
N PRO A 795 1.63 -16.36 0.15
CA PRO A 795 0.66 -17.41 -0.10
C PRO A 795 1.25 -18.51 -0.99
N THR A 796 0.86 -19.77 -0.72
CA THR A 796 1.32 -20.96 -1.47
C THR A 796 0.12 -21.73 -2.03
N PHE A 797 0.34 -22.61 -3.02
CA PHE A 797 -0.77 -23.37 -3.61
C PHE A 797 -1.47 -24.30 -2.61
N ASN A 798 -0.70 -25.03 -1.80
CA ASN A 798 -1.13 -25.99 -0.79
C ASN A 798 -0.06 -26.14 0.29
N ALA A 799 -0.44 -26.16 1.57
CA ALA A 799 0.49 -26.32 2.68
C ALA A 799 0.94 -27.79 2.85
N HIS A 800 0.06 -28.73 2.53
CA HIS A 800 0.30 -30.17 2.65
C HIS A 800 0.29 -30.85 1.28
N ASP A 801 1.00 -31.98 1.18
CA ASP A 801 1.00 -32.85 0.00
C ASP A 801 -0.44 -33.16 -0.45
N THR A 802 -0.78 -32.74 -1.67
CA THR A 802 -2.14 -32.83 -2.21
C THR A 802 -2.14 -33.69 -3.47
N THR A 803 -3.10 -34.62 -3.58
CA THR A 803 -3.30 -35.37 -4.81
C THR A 803 -3.97 -34.49 -5.86
N GLY A 804 -3.29 -34.26 -6.99
CA GLY A 804 -3.83 -33.54 -8.14
C GLY A 804 -4.98 -34.29 -8.81
N VAL A 805 -5.74 -33.60 -9.66
CA VAL A 805 -6.95 -34.13 -10.32
C VAL A 805 -6.63 -35.35 -11.20
N HIS A 806 -5.45 -35.44 -11.79
CA HIS A 806 -5.00 -36.59 -12.58
C HIS A 806 -4.27 -37.67 -11.74
N GLY A 807 -4.21 -37.51 -10.42
CA GLY A 807 -3.70 -38.51 -9.47
C GLY A 807 -2.21 -38.42 -9.15
N THR A 808 -1.51 -37.37 -9.57
CA THR A 808 -0.12 -37.12 -9.12
C THR A 808 -0.10 -36.56 -7.70
N THR A 809 1.02 -36.66 -6.99
CA THR A 809 1.21 -35.95 -5.71
C THR A 809 1.90 -34.62 -6.00
N ILE A 810 1.24 -33.52 -5.62
CA ILE A 810 1.76 -32.16 -5.64
C ILE A 810 2.25 -31.86 -4.22
N ALA A 811 3.54 -31.55 -4.08
CA ALA A 811 4.18 -31.35 -2.77
C ALA A 811 3.58 -30.14 -2.03
N GLY A 812 3.50 -30.22 -0.71
CA GLY A 812 3.15 -29.08 0.16
C GLY A 812 4.28 -28.08 0.32
N GLN A 813 3.94 -26.79 0.40
CA GLN A 813 4.83 -25.71 0.80
C GLN A 813 4.13 -24.85 1.85
N ALA A 814 4.71 -24.73 3.05
CA ALA A 814 4.18 -23.88 4.10
C ALA A 814 4.15 -22.40 3.65
N PRO A 815 3.01 -21.70 3.78
CA PRO A 815 2.95 -20.26 3.55
C PRO A 815 3.54 -19.51 4.75
N THR A 816 3.98 -18.27 4.53
CA THR A 816 4.55 -17.41 5.58
C THR A 816 3.68 -16.19 5.88
N TYR A 817 3.89 -15.61 7.05
CA TYR A 817 3.04 -14.59 7.65
C TYR A 817 3.86 -13.45 8.25
N TYR A 818 3.30 -12.23 8.20
CA TYR A 818 3.81 -11.09 8.94
C TYR A 818 3.46 -11.22 10.43
N VAL A 819 4.40 -10.87 11.32
CA VAL A 819 4.18 -10.85 12.77
C VAL A 819 3.81 -9.44 13.20
N GLY A 820 2.57 -9.23 13.63
CA GLY A 820 2.04 -7.91 13.97
C GLY A 820 2.75 -7.26 15.17
N GLY A 821 3.00 -5.95 15.06
CA GLY A 821 3.69 -5.16 16.07
C GLY A 821 3.06 -5.21 17.47
N GLY A 822 3.90 -5.29 18.51
CA GLY A 822 3.49 -5.23 19.91
C GLY A 822 3.01 -3.85 20.37
N LEU A 823 2.74 -3.70 21.67
CA LEU A 823 2.33 -2.42 22.26
C LEU A 823 3.42 -1.33 22.08
N ALA A 824 3.10 -0.29 21.31
CA ALA A 824 3.90 0.93 21.25
C ALA A 824 3.21 2.09 21.97
N VAL A 825 3.99 2.90 22.68
CA VAL A 825 3.53 4.13 23.33
C VAL A 825 4.47 5.26 22.94
N LEU A 826 3.90 6.33 22.37
CA LEU A 826 4.62 7.54 21.99
C LEU A 826 4.07 8.74 22.76
N PHE A 827 4.97 9.57 23.28
CA PHE A 827 4.69 10.94 23.68
C PHE A 827 5.13 11.88 22.56
N THR A 828 4.31 12.88 22.24
CA THR A 828 4.61 13.92 21.26
C THR A 828 4.36 15.30 21.88
N ALA A 829 5.28 16.23 21.63
CA ALA A 829 5.09 17.65 21.87
C ALA A 829 5.20 18.39 20.54
N SER A 830 4.22 19.24 20.20
CA SER A 830 4.18 19.98 18.94
C SER A 830 3.71 21.42 19.09
N THR A 831 4.00 22.27 18.10
CA THR A 831 3.58 23.68 18.09
C THR A 831 3.72 24.28 16.70
N GLY A 832 2.82 25.20 16.34
CA GLY A 832 3.07 26.17 15.28
C GLY A 832 3.90 27.37 15.78
N PHE A 833 4.38 28.22 14.87
CA PHE A 833 5.03 29.51 15.16
C PHE A 833 5.00 30.47 13.95
#